data_AF-A0A9P9GRR5-F1
#
_entry.id   AF-A0A9P9GRR5-F1
#
_cell.length_a   1.000
_cell.length_b   1.000
_cell.length_c   1.000
_cell.angle_alpha   90.00
_cell.angle_beta   90.00
_cell.angle_gamma   90.00
#
_symmetry.space_group_name_H-M   'P 1'
#
loop_
_entity.id
_entity.type
_entity.pdbx_description
1 polymer ?
#
loop_
_entity_poly.entity_id
_entity_poly.type
_entity_poly.pdbx_seq_one_letter_code
_entity_poly.pdbx_strand_id
1 'polypeptide(L)'
;MNHKLEVDFRDWVGSQTRIGINGSGDEANYISAIQLKSYWSLGKVREIISNIDPPIAVSIDTIRKEYLRVFSILVFISQSRDIILFLELAINDRNLPLRGGSLPKEWHGKLDNVVKHQWPFCPWEFTEDESDQRKLQTEQILPIQYQESLREGLASARIRKVIIDNDCRRSIPREVVFKIYESVDAKQLYDREAAVYTRLRRINIMSITKCYGSLAYTNKGIIILEYAPKGSLLDLFKTQPPVDWKDLKRLWMSLLELFQGLYVLHNPDRSDSKSLSGIHQDIQPANILVFHGDTDSPYDVSFKLADFGLAEIVKIVEGEGAIVPVDNEGNRMYSAPEAYPNYKIQSEVRPHLNSLVDLWSLGAVFSDFLVWSIGGPQYRKEYRKMRNKAISKLPHVTERGFDACFHDGIERLPAVDDFHKRVLKVKRQGDFVSLAMSDLILKFMMVEPELRLLARQGKGHAVKMIEDAQAGSNPKRAKTPDNVTSTITKGQIQSSLPGQRVSYFGGRKVSVEEVYEELKRKSNWKFFKKHRSQPSEAGMSLPGMQGARNKINLHGGRDQIFVIDNHESMREHMGNVAVTAKVISYSVKVSDQDGMDLYFASDSCNPQKCQNSSDVENKIRNKETVSGFCDMKKCLEDVMDRVKENGTQPTGIYIFTDAIWDPVHKHEVETVIHEAIELLVENNKKPTDLMFQFIQFGRDTEGSGRLQFLDDDCTGRHKGVVYDIVDTKNYDDHVPEIIMGSICEHTDNKNRVQTSI
;
A
#
# COMPACT_ATOMS: atom_id res chain seq x y z
N MET A 1 -31.57 -61.23 -9.72
CA MET A 1 -31.80 -60.44 -8.48
C MET A 1 -31.30 -59.01 -8.60
N ASN A 2 -30.14 -58.72 -9.20
CA ASN A 2 -29.63 -57.35 -9.43
C ASN A 2 -30.65 -56.36 -10.03
N HIS A 3 -31.45 -56.78 -11.00
CA HIS A 3 -32.45 -55.92 -11.63
C HIS A 3 -33.43 -55.27 -10.64
N LYS A 4 -33.78 -55.93 -9.52
CA LYS A 4 -34.71 -55.35 -8.53
C LYS A 4 -34.06 -54.21 -7.75
N LEU A 5 -32.81 -54.38 -7.31
CA LEU A 5 -32.09 -53.35 -6.57
C LEU A 5 -31.62 -52.20 -7.47
N GLU A 6 -31.29 -52.47 -8.74
CA GLU A 6 -31.00 -51.44 -9.74
C GLU A 6 -32.22 -50.56 -10.04
N VAL A 7 -33.41 -51.16 -10.16
CA VAL A 7 -34.67 -50.42 -10.29
C VAL A 7 -34.98 -49.61 -9.02
N ASP A 8 -34.88 -50.24 -7.84
CA ASP A 8 -35.06 -49.55 -6.55
C ASP A 8 -34.13 -48.33 -6.42
N PHE A 9 -32.87 -48.46 -6.84
CA PHE A 9 -31.93 -47.35 -6.81
C PHE A 9 -32.31 -46.23 -7.78
N ARG A 10 -32.75 -46.54 -9.01
CA ARG A 10 -33.21 -45.52 -9.96
C ARG A 10 -34.43 -44.76 -9.45
N ASP A 11 -35.42 -45.48 -8.92
CA ASP A 11 -36.62 -44.88 -8.35
C ASP A 11 -36.28 -44.01 -7.14
N TRP A 12 -35.37 -44.49 -6.28
CA TRP A 12 -34.86 -43.72 -5.15
C TRP A 12 -34.14 -42.45 -5.61
N VAL A 13 -33.24 -42.53 -6.59
CA VAL A 13 -32.55 -41.35 -7.16
C VAL A 13 -33.58 -40.33 -7.63
N GLY A 14 -34.58 -40.75 -8.43
CA GLY A 14 -35.65 -39.87 -8.90
C GLY A 14 -36.38 -39.15 -7.76
N SER A 15 -36.65 -39.83 -6.66
CA SER A 15 -37.33 -39.27 -5.48
C SER A 15 -36.46 -38.34 -4.61
N GLN A 16 -35.13 -38.48 -4.68
CA GLN A 16 -34.18 -37.79 -3.79
C GLN A 16 -33.38 -36.69 -4.48
N THR A 17 -33.53 -36.52 -5.80
CA THR A 17 -32.78 -35.49 -6.53
C THR A 17 -33.06 -34.09 -5.98
N ARG A 18 -32.03 -33.25 -6.00
CA ARG A 18 -32.11 -31.81 -5.72
C ARG A 18 -31.77 -31.03 -6.98
N ILE A 19 -32.20 -29.79 -7.05
CA ILE A 19 -31.98 -28.91 -8.20
C ILE A 19 -30.75 -28.03 -7.94
N GLY A 20 -29.83 -28.01 -8.90
CA GLY A 20 -28.70 -27.07 -8.97
C GLY A 20 -28.66 -26.40 -10.34
N ILE A 21 -27.59 -25.65 -10.63
CA ILE A 21 -27.44 -24.88 -11.87
C ILE A 21 -26.19 -25.33 -12.63
N ASN A 22 -26.32 -25.62 -13.93
CA ASN A 22 -25.18 -25.99 -14.77
C ASN A 22 -24.47 -24.76 -15.39
N GLY A 23 -23.43 -24.99 -16.19
CA GLY A 23 -22.66 -23.93 -16.87
C GLY A 23 -23.43 -23.13 -17.91
N SER A 24 -24.51 -23.67 -18.46
CA SER A 24 -25.44 -22.95 -19.35
C SER A 24 -26.40 -22.04 -18.59
N GLY A 25 -26.51 -22.22 -17.26
CA GLY A 25 -27.48 -21.53 -16.42
C GLY A 25 -28.81 -22.27 -16.27
N ASP A 26 -28.93 -23.49 -16.79
CA ASP A 26 -30.14 -24.30 -16.68
C ASP A 26 -30.20 -25.05 -15.35
N GLU A 27 -31.42 -25.29 -14.88
CA GLU A 27 -31.69 -26.17 -13.75
C GLU A 27 -31.34 -27.63 -14.10
N ALA A 28 -30.61 -28.29 -13.21
CA ALA A 28 -30.19 -29.67 -13.38
C ALA A 28 -30.28 -30.44 -12.06
N ASN A 29 -30.75 -31.68 -12.16
CA ASN A 29 -30.90 -32.57 -11.01
C ASN A 29 -29.56 -33.20 -10.59
N TYR A 30 -29.30 -33.25 -9.30
CA TYR A 30 -28.15 -33.95 -8.72
C TYR A 30 -28.50 -34.71 -7.44
N ILE A 31 -27.59 -35.59 -7.02
CA ILE A 31 -27.59 -36.30 -5.74
C ILE A 31 -26.25 -36.05 -5.05
N SER A 32 -26.28 -35.69 -3.76
CA SER A 32 -25.06 -35.44 -2.99
C SER A 32 -24.34 -36.74 -2.59
N ALA A 33 -23.04 -36.67 -2.30
CA ALA A 33 -22.31 -37.83 -1.77
C ALA A 33 -22.86 -38.31 -0.42
N ILE A 34 -23.41 -37.41 0.40
CA ILE A 34 -24.04 -37.75 1.68
C ILE A 34 -25.32 -38.55 1.43
N GLN A 35 -26.15 -38.15 0.47
CA GLN A 35 -27.34 -38.90 0.08
C GLN A 35 -26.96 -40.30 -0.44
N LEU A 36 -25.95 -40.43 -1.31
CA LEU A 36 -25.49 -41.75 -1.77
C LEU A 36 -25.01 -42.64 -0.62
N LYS A 37 -24.26 -42.08 0.33
CA LYS A 37 -23.80 -42.82 1.53
C LYS A 37 -24.97 -43.30 2.39
N SER A 38 -26.06 -42.53 2.46
CA SER A 38 -27.25 -42.91 3.22
C SER A 38 -28.02 -44.07 2.57
N TYR A 39 -28.05 -44.12 1.24
CA TYR A 39 -28.71 -45.20 0.50
C TYR A 39 -27.89 -46.49 0.51
N TRP A 40 -26.59 -46.40 0.24
CA TRP A 40 -25.71 -47.56 0.05
C TRP A 40 -25.21 -48.16 1.36
N SER A 41 -26.02 -49.05 1.93
CA SER A 41 -25.60 -49.91 3.05
C SER A 41 -24.60 -50.99 2.60
N LEU A 42 -23.84 -51.52 3.56
CA LEU A 42 -22.90 -52.61 3.31
C LEU A 42 -23.58 -53.85 2.71
N GLY A 43 -24.82 -54.13 3.10
CA GLY A 43 -25.63 -55.22 2.53
C GLY A 43 -26.03 -54.97 1.08
N LYS A 44 -26.51 -53.76 0.75
CA LYS A 44 -26.93 -53.41 -0.62
C LYS A 44 -25.77 -53.46 -1.61
N VAL A 45 -24.60 -52.93 -1.23
CA VAL A 45 -23.42 -53.00 -2.10
C VAL A 45 -22.95 -54.44 -2.29
N ARG A 46 -22.94 -55.24 -1.21
CA ARG A 46 -22.60 -56.67 -1.30
C ARG A 46 -23.54 -57.43 -2.23
N GLU A 47 -24.84 -57.16 -2.17
CA GLU A 47 -25.83 -57.82 -3.04
C GLU A 47 -25.52 -57.64 -4.53
N ILE A 48 -25.22 -56.41 -4.97
CA ILE A 48 -24.86 -56.16 -6.37
C ILE A 48 -23.54 -56.84 -6.73
N ILE A 49 -22.49 -56.64 -5.91
CA ILE A 49 -21.13 -57.11 -6.20
C ILE A 49 -21.07 -58.65 -6.24
N SER A 50 -21.73 -59.34 -5.30
CA SER A 50 -21.74 -60.81 -5.24
C SER A 50 -22.49 -61.47 -6.42
N ASN A 51 -23.31 -60.71 -7.14
CA ASN A 51 -24.05 -61.19 -8.30
C ASN A 51 -23.38 -60.83 -9.65
N ILE A 52 -22.20 -60.17 -9.64
CA ILE A 52 -21.44 -59.93 -10.86
C ILE A 52 -20.71 -61.22 -11.25
N ASP A 53 -20.79 -61.58 -12.53
CA ASP A 53 -20.11 -62.73 -13.13
C ASP A 53 -19.06 -62.25 -14.16
N PRO A 54 -17.78 -62.63 -14.03
CA PRO A 54 -17.20 -63.45 -12.96
C PRO A 54 -17.15 -62.73 -11.59
N PRO A 55 -17.12 -63.49 -10.47
CA PRO A 55 -17.05 -62.91 -9.14
C PRO A 55 -15.83 -61.99 -8.96
N ILE A 56 -16.06 -60.79 -8.45
CA ILE A 56 -15.01 -59.80 -8.22
C ILE A 56 -14.44 -59.95 -6.80
N ALA A 57 -13.12 -60.14 -6.70
CA ALA A 57 -12.41 -60.15 -5.43
C ALA A 57 -12.07 -58.72 -4.98
N VAL A 58 -13.06 -57.97 -4.47
CA VAL A 58 -12.86 -56.62 -3.93
C VAL A 58 -13.52 -56.46 -2.56
N SER A 59 -12.89 -55.72 -1.66
CA SER A 59 -13.51 -55.34 -0.39
C SER A 59 -14.69 -54.41 -0.63
N ILE A 60 -15.85 -54.75 -0.04
CA ILE A 60 -17.06 -53.91 -0.09
C ILE A 60 -16.79 -52.53 0.53
N ASP A 61 -15.92 -52.44 1.53
CA ASP A 61 -15.54 -51.17 2.11
C ASP A 61 -14.69 -50.32 1.16
N THR A 62 -13.89 -50.93 0.29
CA THR A 62 -13.17 -50.20 -0.76
C THR A 62 -14.16 -49.54 -1.72
N ILE A 63 -15.19 -50.26 -2.16
CA ILE A 63 -16.23 -49.70 -3.03
C ILE A 63 -16.93 -48.52 -2.34
N ARG A 64 -17.33 -48.68 -1.07
CA ARG A 64 -18.05 -47.64 -0.33
C ARG A 64 -17.21 -46.39 -0.02
N LYS A 65 -15.90 -46.53 0.11
CA LYS A 65 -15.00 -45.43 0.49
C LYS A 65 -14.41 -44.70 -0.70
N GLU A 66 -14.05 -45.41 -1.77
CA GLU A 66 -13.28 -44.84 -2.88
C GLU A 66 -14.05 -44.82 -4.21
N TYR A 67 -15.06 -45.69 -4.42
CA TYR A 67 -15.75 -45.86 -5.71
C TYR A 67 -17.27 -45.65 -5.62
N LEU A 68 -17.77 -44.99 -4.58
CA LEU A 68 -19.20 -44.94 -4.30
C LEU A 68 -19.98 -44.24 -5.42
N ARG A 69 -19.45 -43.15 -5.97
CA ARG A 69 -20.06 -42.43 -7.09
C ARG A 69 -19.96 -43.20 -8.39
N VAL A 70 -18.77 -43.74 -8.70
CA VAL A 70 -18.57 -44.60 -9.87
C VAL A 70 -19.56 -45.76 -9.84
N PHE A 71 -19.63 -46.48 -8.72
CA PHE A 71 -20.56 -47.59 -8.50
C PHE A 71 -22.01 -47.14 -8.65
N SER A 72 -22.39 -45.99 -8.09
CA SER A 72 -23.74 -45.44 -8.22
C SER A 72 -24.10 -45.16 -9.69
N ILE A 73 -23.21 -44.54 -10.46
CA ILE A 73 -23.45 -44.26 -11.89
C ILE A 73 -23.66 -45.57 -12.66
N LEU A 74 -22.81 -46.57 -12.42
CA LEU A 74 -22.89 -47.88 -13.08
C LEU A 74 -24.17 -48.62 -12.75
N VAL A 75 -24.59 -48.63 -11.48
CA VAL A 75 -25.89 -49.21 -11.08
C VAL A 75 -27.04 -48.45 -11.75
N PHE A 76 -27.00 -47.12 -11.76
CA PHE A 76 -28.06 -46.28 -12.32
C PHE A 76 -28.30 -46.60 -13.80
N ILE A 77 -27.24 -46.81 -14.59
CA ILE A 77 -27.32 -47.15 -16.01
C ILE A 77 -27.39 -48.67 -16.29
N SER A 78 -27.56 -49.51 -15.25
CA SER A 78 -27.57 -50.98 -15.35
C SER A 78 -26.32 -51.59 -16.00
N GLN A 79 -25.15 -51.02 -15.68
CA GLN A 79 -23.82 -51.47 -16.11
C GLN A 79 -22.92 -51.81 -14.91
N SER A 80 -23.48 -52.37 -13.84
CA SER A 80 -22.77 -52.66 -12.58
C SER A 80 -21.51 -53.54 -12.76
N ARG A 81 -21.48 -54.41 -13.78
CA ARG A 81 -20.31 -55.25 -14.14
C ARG A 81 -19.08 -54.43 -14.56
N ASP A 82 -19.26 -53.25 -15.13
CA ASP A 82 -18.15 -52.44 -15.66
C ASP A 82 -17.29 -51.82 -14.54
N ILE A 83 -17.67 -51.98 -13.27
CA ILE A 83 -16.85 -51.59 -12.10
C ILE A 83 -15.47 -52.28 -12.12
N ILE A 84 -15.36 -53.46 -12.76
CA ILE A 84 -14.10 -54.19 -12.94
C ILE A 84 -13.07 -53.31 -13.66
N LEU A 85 -13.49 -52.61 -14.72
CA LEU A 85 -12.62 -51.73 -15.49
C LEU A 85 -12.03 -50.64 -14.60
N PHE A 86 -12.87 -49.99 -13.80
CA PHE A 86 -12.47 -48.93 -12.88
C PHE A 86 -11.50 -49.44 -11.80
N LEU A 87 -11.72 -50.64 -11.27
CA LEU A 87 -10.83 -51.28 -10.29
C LEU A 87 -9.47 -51.65 -10.88
N GLU A 88 -9.44 -52.22 -12.09
CA GLU A 88 -8.20 -52.63 -12.77
C GLU A 88 -7.24 -51.46 -13.02
N LEU A 89 -7.78 -50.29 -13.37
CA LEU A 89 -6.99 -49.07 -13.64
C LEU A 89 -6.94 -48.10 -12.46
N ALA A 90 -7.50 -48.48 -11.31
CA ALA A 90 -7.60 -47.66 -10.11
C ALA A 90 -8.24 -46.27 -10.35
N ILE A 91 -9.17 -46.18 -11.31
CA ILE A 91 -9.94 -44.98 -11.62
C ILE A 91 -11.13 -44.94 -10.65
N ASN A 92 -11.12 -44.03 -9.70
CA ASN A 92 -12.07 -43.98 -8.58
C ASN A 92 -12.83 -42.65 -8.54
N ASP A 93 -13.58 -42.37 -7.47
CA ASP A 93 -14.41 -41.17 -7.36
C ASP A 93 -13.62 -39.85 -7.49
N ARG A 94 -12.30 -39.85 -7.20
CA ARG A 94 -11.42 -38.68 -7.37
C ARG A 94 -11.14 -38.35 -8.84
N ASN A 95 -11.36 -39.32 -9.73
CA ASN A 95 -11.17 -39.14 -11.17
C ASN A 95 -12.44 -38.61 -11.86
N LEU A 96 -13.57 -38.54 -11.14
CA LEU A 96 -14.80 -37.97 -11.68
C LEU A 96 -14.76 -36.43 -11.66
N PRO A 97 -15.40 -35.76 -12.63
CA PRO A 97 -16.06 -36.33 -13.80
C PRO A 97 -15.04 -36.81 -14.86
N LEU A 98 -15.37 -37.94 -15.51
CA LEU A 98 -14.59 -38.50 -16.62
C LEU A 98 -14.70 -37.60 -17.85
N ARG A 99 -13.55 -37.31 -18.48
CA ARG A 99 -13.50 -36.61 -19.77
C ARG A 99 -13.25 -37.61 -20.88
N GLY A 100 -14.11 -37.65 -21.89
CA GLY A 100 -14.03 -38.65 -22.97
C GLY A 100 -12.65 -38.77 -23.63
N GLY A 101 -11.95 -37.65 -23.83
CA GLY A 101 -10.61 -37.64 -24.45
C GLY A 101 -9.44 -38.06 -23.53
N SER A 102 -9.66 -38.23 -22.23
CA SER A 102 -8.63 -38.66 -21.27
C SER A 102 -8.84 -40.10 -20.77
N LEU A 103 -9.80 -40.81 -21.33
CA LEU A 103 -10.05 -42.21 -20.99
C LEU A 103 -9.06 -43.14 -21.72
N PRO A 104 -8.71 -44.29 -21.10
CA PRO A 104 -7.91 -45.33 -21.75
C PRO A 104 -8.47 -45.70 -23.12
N LYS A 105 -7.59 -45.93 -24.10
CA LYS A 105 -8.04 -46.25 -25.47
C LYS A 105 -8.92 -47.52 -25.53
N GLU A 106 -8.71 -48.43 -24.60
CA GLU A 106 -9.43 -49.70 -24.46
C GLU A 106 -10.89 -49.54 -24.03
N TRP A 107 -11.28 -48.32 -23.60
CA TRP A 107 -12.62 -47.99 -23.10
C TRP A 107 -13.48 -47.25 -24.13
N HIS A 108 -12.96 -46.93 -25.33
CA HIS A 108 -13.73 -46.25 -26.38
C HIS A 108 -15.04 -47.00 -26.68
N GLY A 109 -16.17 -46.29 -26.63
CA GLY A 109 -17.50 -46.85 -26.89
C GLY A 109 -18.08 -47.67 -25.74
N LYS A 110 -17.29 -48.09 -24.74
CA LYS A 110 -17.76 -48.90 -23.61
C LYS A 110 -18.39 -48.06 -22.49
N LEU A 111 -17.88 -46.84 -22.28
CA LEU A 111 -18.28 -45.97 -21.17
C LEU A 111 -19.00 -44.70 -21.62
N ASP A 112 -19.46 -44.63 -22.86
CA ASP A 112 -20.20 -43.48 -23.39
C ASP A 112 -21.43 -43.17 -22.54
N ASN A 113 -22.11 -44.21 -22.05
CA ASN A 113 -23.25 -44.08 -21.13
C ASN A 113 -22.84 -43.51 -19.77
N VAL A 114 -21.68 -43.91 -19.21
CA VAL A 114 -21.16 -43.33 -17.96
C VAL A 114 -20.86 -41.85 -18.16
N VAL A 115 -20.12 -41.50 -19.23
CA VAL A 115 -19.75 -40.11 -19.53
C VAL A 115 -20.99 -39.22 -19.69
N LYS A 116 -22.05 -39.75 -20.30
CA LYS A 116 -23.33 -39.05 -20.50
C LYS A 116 -24.14 -38.88 -19.21
N HIS A 117 -24.16 -39.89 -18.31
CA HIS A 117 -25.05 -39.91 -17.14
C HIS A 117 -24.35 -39.65 -15.80
N GLN A 118 -23.06 -39.34 -15.79
CA GLN A 118 -22.31 -39.07 -14.55
C GLN A 118 -22.72 -37.76 -13.84
N TRP A 119 -23.22 -36.77 -14.58
CA TRP A 119 -23.37 -35.39 -14.10
C TRP A 119 -24.22 -35.25 -12.83
N PRO A 120 -25.38 -35.92 -12.70
CA PRO A 120 -26.18 -35.88 -11.46
C PRO A 120 -25.45 -36.43 -10.24
N PHE A 121 -24.45 -37.30 -10.42
CA PHE A 121 -23.68 -37.93 -9.34
C PHE A 121 -22.37 -37.19 -9.04
N CYS A 122 -22.05 -36.17 -9.84
CA CYS A 122 -20.83 -35.39 -9.74
C CYS A 122 -21.16 -33.90 -9.56
N PRO A 123 -21.97 -33.45 -8.58
CA PRO A 123 -22.12 -32.02 -8.32
C PRO A 123 -20.79 -31.42 -7.85
N TRP A 124 -20.59 -30.12 -8.07
CA TRP A 124 -19.41 -29.41 -7.59
C TRP A 124 -19.40 -29.37 -6.06
N GLU A 125 -18.28 -29.73 -5.45
CA GLU A 125 -18.08 -29.59 -4.02
C GLU A 125 -17.31 -28.30 -3.73
N PHE A 126 -17.93 -27.43 -2.93
CA PHE A 126 -17.38 -26.14 -2.56
C PHE A 126 -16.34 -26.29 -1.44
N THR A 127 -15.06 -26.17 -1.81
CA THR A 127 -13.91 -26.23 -0.91
C THR A 127 -13.00 -25.01 -1.12
N GLU A 128 -12.35 -24.53 -0.06
CA GLU A 128 -11.43 -23.39 -0.18
C GLU A 128 -10.20 -23.74 -1.04
N ASP A 129 -9.65 -24.95 -0.93
CA ASP A 129 -8.36 -25.30 -1.53
C ASP A 129 -8.44 -25.74 -3.00
N GLU A 130 -9.60 -26.20 -3.49
CA GLU A 130 -9.75 -26.77 -4.85
C GLU A 130 -10.54 -25.86 -5.80
N SER A 131 -11.01 -24.71 -5.31
CA SER A 131 -11.86 -23.79 -6.07
C SER A 131 -11.09 -22.66 -6.76
N ASP A 132 -9.76 -22.59 -6.70
CA ASP A 132 -9.01 -21.49 -7.33
C ASP A 132 -8.80 -21.69 -8.84
N GLN A 133 -9.32 -20.76 -9.63
CA GLN A 133 -9.19 -20.69 -11.10
C GLN A 133 -9.59 -22.01 -11.78
N ARG A 134 -10.61 -22.68 -11.25
CA ARG A 134 -11.01 -24.00 -11.71
C ARG A 134 -11.84 -23.91 -12.99
N LYS A 135 -11.38 -24.60 -14.04
CA LYS A 135 -12.17 -24.81 -15.27
C LYS A 135 -13.12 -25.99 -15.13
N LEU A 136 -14.41 -25.72 -15.27
CA LEU A 136 -15.51 -26.68 -15.21
C LEU A 136 -16.05 -26.98 -16.62
N GLN A 137 -16.58 -28.18 -16.81
CA GLN A 137 -17.34 -28.53 -18.02
C GLN A 137 -18.76 -27.96 -17.93
N THR A 138 -19.39 -27.66 -19.05
CA THR A 138 -20.71 -27.00 -19.09
C THR A 138 -21.77 -27.79 -18.32
N GLU A 139 -21.68 -29.10 -18.30
CA GLU A 139 -22.61 -30.02 -17.63
C GLU A 139 -22.38 -30.12 -16.12
N GLN A 140 -21.24 -29.62 -15.62
CA GLN A 140 -20.91 -29.63 -14.20
C GLN A 140 -21.92 -28.78 -13.42
N ILE A 141 -22.67 -29.44 -12.53
CA ILE A 141 -23.75 -28.83 -11.76
C ILE A 141 -23.18 -28.15 -10.51
N LEU A 142 -23.53 -26.87 -10.30
CA LEU A 142 -23.33 -26.17 -9.04
C LEU A 142 -24.55 -26.40 -8.14
N PRO A 143 -24.39 -27.02 -6.97
CA PRO A 143 -25.49 -27.26 -6.02
C PRO A 143 -25.80 -25.98 -5.24
N ILE A 144 -26.45 -25.04 -5.92
CA ILE A 144 -26.73 -23.69 -5.44
C ILE A 144 -28.16 -23.25 -5.73
N GLN A 145 -28.63 -22.30 -4.93
CA GLN A 145 -29.84 -21.54 -5.19
C GLN A 145 -29.49 -20.06 -5.25
N TYR A 146 -29.79 -19.41 -6.38
CA TYR A 146 -29.67 -17.96 -6.47
C TYR A 146 -30.78 -17.25 -5.69
N GLN A 147 -30.40 -16.19 -4.99
CA GLN A 147 -31.31 -15.31 -4.25
C GLN A 147 -31.42 -13.95 -4.97
N GLU A 148 -31.60 -12.88 -4.20
CA GLU A 148 -31.65 -11.50 -4.69
C GLU A 148 -30.40 -11.11 -5.48
N SER A 149 -30.63 -10.23 -6.45
CA SER A 149 -29.55 -9.55 -7.16
C SER A 149 -29.10 -8.35 -6.32
N LEU A 150 -27.81 -8.28 -6.03
CA LEU A 150 -27.22 -7.19 -5.24
C LEU A 150 -26.81 -6.01 -6.14
N ARG A 151 -26.67 -6.25 -7.45
CA ARG A 151 -26.39 -5.22 -8.47
C ARG A 151 -26.99 -5.66 -9.81
N GLU A 152 -27.91 -4.86 -10.35
CA GLU A 152 -28.53 -5.06 -11.67
C GLU A 152 -28.16 -3.92 -12.62
N GLY A 153 -27.89 -4.23 -13.90
CA GLY A 153 -27.65 -3.23 -14.95
C GLY A 153 -26.56 -3.60 -15.98
N LEU A 154 -26.20 -2.65 -16.84
CA LEU A 154 -25.12 -2.66 -17.86
C LEU A 154 -23.69 -2.74 -17.25
N ALA A 155 -23.54 -3.38 -16.10
CA ALA A 155 -22.24 -3.60 -15.48
C ALA A 155 -21.52 -4.77 -16.16
N SER A 156 -20.19 -4.72 -16.16
CA SER A 156 -19.32 -5.79 -16.69
C SER A 156 -19.46 -7.13 -15.95
N ALA A 157 -20.03 -7.11 -14.73
CA ALA A 157 -20.33 -8.29 -13.93
C ALA A 157 -21.66 -8.16 -13.17
N ARG A 158 -22.36 -9.28 -13.00
CA ARG A 158 -23.58 -9.41 -12.18
C ARG A 158 -23.21 -9.91 -10.79
N ILE A 159 -23.83 -9.36 -9.75
CA ILE A 159 -23.57 -9.75 -8.36
C ILE A 159 -24.84 -10.32 -7.75
N ARG A 160 -24.80 -11.59 -7.32
CA ARG A 160 -25.95 -12.27 -6.72
C ARG A 160 -25.61 -12.90 -5.39
N LYS A 161 -26.55 -12.82 -4.43
CA LYS A 161 -26.51 -13.65 -3.24
C LYS A 161 -26.85 -15.10 -3.61
N VAL A 162 -26.12 -16.05 -3.03
CA VAL A 162 -26.23 -17.47 -3.35
C VAL A 162 -26.27 -18.30 -2.07
N ILE A 163 -27.17 -19.28 -2.03
CA ILE A 163 -27.23 -20.30 -0.99
C ILE A 163 -26.62 -21.59 -1.54
N ILE A 164 -25.56 -22.08 -0.90
CA ILE A 164 -24.93 -23.36 -1.24
C ILE A 164 -25.63 -24.49 -0.48
N ASP A 165 -25.86 -25.63 -1.15
CA ASP A 165 -26.37 -26.83 -0.50
C ASP A 165 -25.45 -27.30 0.64
N ASN A 166 -26.05 -27.60 1.81
CA ASN A 166 -25.33 -28.05 3.00
C ASN A 166 -24.51 -29.32 2.78
N ASP A 167 -24.95 -30.22 1.91
CA ASP A 167 -24.26 -31.49 1.65
C ASP A 167 -23.02 -31.31 0.74
N CYS A 168 -22.95 -30.16 0.04
CA CYS A 168 -21.91 -29.88 -0.95
C CYS A 168 -20.96 -28.74 -0.52
N ARG A 169 -21.17 -28.16 0.67
CA ARG A 169 -20.25 -27.19 1.28
C ARG A 169 -19.34 -27.90 2.28
N ARG A 170 -18.02 -27.81 2.10
CA ARG A 170 -17.05 -28.32 3.10
C ARG A 170 -16.64 -27.23 4.08
N SER A 171 -15.80 -26.30 3.64
CA SER A 171 -15.28 -25.19 4.46
C SER A 171 -15.94 -23.84 4.16
N ILE A 172 -16.74 -23.76 3.09
CA ILE A 172 -17.35 -22.51 2.63
C ILE A 172 -18.68 -22.26 3.39
N PRO A 173 -19.00 -21.01 3.76
CA PRO A 173 -20.29 -20.66 4.37
C PRO A 173 -21.49 -21.01 3.49
N ARG A 174 -22.65 -21.16 4.11
CA ARG A 174 -23.89 -21.44 3.40
C ARG A 174 -24.32 -20.27 2.50
N GLU A 175 -24.17 -19.04 2.98
CA GLU A 175 -24.51 -17.82 2.23
C GLU A 175 -23.24 -17.16 1.70
N VAL A 176 -23.19 -16.97 0.39
CA VAL A 176 -22.06 -16.34 -0.30
C VAL A 176 -22.56 -15.39 -1.38
N VAL A 177 -21.63 -14.66 -1.99
CA VAL A 177 -21.88 -13.81 -3.15
C VAL A 177 -21.16 -14.38 -4.36
N PHE A 178 -21.88 -14.49 -5.47
CA PHE A 178 -21.30 -14.80 -6.77
C PHE A 178 -21.20 -13.52 -7.58
N LYS A 179 -19.98 -13.18 -7.98
CA LYS A 179 -19.70 -12.17 -9.01
C LYS A 179 -19.50 -12.89 -10.34
N ILE A 180 -20.39 -12.64 -11.29
CA ILE A 180 -20.58 -13.44 -12.49
C ILE A 180 -20.25 -12.61 -13.73
N TYR A 181 -19.38 -13.15 -14.58
CA TYR A 181 -18.90 -12.57 -15.83
C TYR A 181 -19.39 -13.42 -17.01
N GLU A 182 -20.24 -12.89 -17.89
CA GLU A 182 -20.92 -13.68 -18.94
C GLU A 182 -20.60 -13.22 -20.38
N SER A 183 -19.71 -12.23 -20.57
CA SER A 183 -19.31 -11.73 -21.91
C SER A 183 -17.82 -11.97 -22.22
N VAL A 184 -17.47 -11.88 -23.51
CA VAL A 184 -16.06 -12.02 -23.97
C VAL A 184 -15.19 -10.92 -23.37
N ASP A 185 -15.69 -9.68 -23.33
CA ASP A 185 -14.99 -8.54 -22.74
C ASP A 185 -14.84 -8.69 -21.22
N ALA A 186 -15.85 -9.29 -20.57
CA ALA A 186 -15.87 -9.59 -19.14
C ALA A 186 -14.86 -10.67 -18.73
N LYS A 187 -14.37 -11.49 -19.67
CA LYS A 187 -13.40 -12.55 -19.37
C LYS A 187 -12.07 -11.98 -18.88
N GLN A 188 -11.59 -10.88 -19.46
CA GLN A 188 -10.32 -10.28 -19.02
C GLN A 188 -10.43 -9.74 -17.59
N LEU A 189 -11.56 -9.11 -17.26
CA LEU A 189 -11.85 -8.62 -15.91
C LEU A 189 -11.94 -9.78 -14.90
N TYR A 190 -12.58 -10.89 -15.28
CA TYR A 190 -12.59 -12.11 -14.48
C TYR A 190 -11.17 -12.64 -14.24
N ASP A 191 -10.36 -12.80 -15.29
CA ASP A 191 -9.02 -13.38 -15.19
C ASP A 191 -8.12 -12.51 -14.29
N ARG A 192 -8.21 -11.17 -14.42
CA ARG A 192 -7.49 -10.22 -13.56
C ARG A 192 -7.92 -10.33 -12.10
N GLU A 193 -9.22 -10.21 -11.83
CA GLU A 193 -9.73 -10.22 -10.45
C GLU A 193 -9.51 -11.58 -9.77
N ALA A 194 -9.69 -12.69 -10.50
CA ALA A 194 -9.39 -14.02 -10.00
C ALA A 194 -7.90 -14.16 -9.62
N ALA A 195 -6.99 -13.63 -10.42
CA ALA A 195 -5.55 -13.64 -10.12
C ALA A 195 -5.23 -12.83 -8.86
N VAL A 196 -5.85 -11.65 -8.68
CA VAL A 196 -5.70 -10.82 -7.48
C VAL A 196 -6.17 -11.58 -6.25
N TYR A 197 -7.38 -12.14 -6.27
CA TYR A 197 -7.88 -12.89 -5.12
C TYR A 197 -7.04 -14.13 -4.82
N THR A 198 -6.63 -14.91 -5.84
CA THR A 198 -5.75 -16.07 -5.61
C THR A 198 -4.43 -15.66 -4.93
N ARG A 199 -3.85 -14.50 -5.29
CA ARG A 199 -2.66 -13.96 -4.61
C ARG A 199 -2.98 -13.58 -3.16
N LEU A 200 -4.05 -12.80 -2.95
CA LEU A 200 -4.38 -12.26 -1.63
C LEU A 200 -4.85 -13.34 -0.64
N ARG A 201 -5.47 -14.43 -1.11
CA ARG A 201 -5.93 -15.54 -0.26
C ARG A 201 -4.81 -16.22 0.55
N ARG A 202 -3.54 -16.10 0.11
CA ARG A 202 -2.37 -16.62 0.85
C ARG A 202 -2.11 -15.86 2.13
N ILE A 203 -2.62 -14.64 2.24
CA ILE A 203 -2.41 -13.73 3.35
C ILE A 203 -3.75 -13.57 4.07
N ASN A 204 -3.82 -14.07 5.30
CA ASN A 204 -5.02 -13.90 6.12
C ASN A 204 -5.12 -12.46 6.62
N ILE A 205 -5.82 -11.61 5.86
CA ILE A 205 -6.05 -10.20 6.20
C ILE A 205 -7.54 -9.89 6.33
N MET A 206 -7.90 -9.16 7.38
CA MET A 206 -9.30 -8.86 7.70
C MET A 206 -9.87 -7.66 6.94
N SER A 207 -9.04 -6.86 6.26
CA SER A 207 -9.45 -5.64 5.56
C SER A 207 -9.62 -5.79 4.05
N ILE A 208 -9.63 -7.03 3.55
CA ILE A 208 -9.98 -7.37 2.16
C ILE A 208 -11.09 -8.41 2.19
N THR A 209 -12.07 -8.28 1.30
CA THR A 209 -13.18 -9.23 1.17
C THR A 209 -12.64 -10.63 0.89
N LYS A 210 -13.02 -11.59 1.73
CA LYS A 210 -12.62 -12.99 1.59
C LYS A 210 -13.19 -13.57 0.30
N CYS A 211 -12.30 -14.12 -0.51
CA CYS A 211 -12.64 -14.96 -1.65
C CYS A 211 -12.50 -16.43 -1.26
N TYR A 212 -13.49 -17.23 -1.62
CA TYR A 212 -13.51 -18.68 -1.38
C TYR A 212 -13.07 -19.49 -2.61
N GLY A 213 -12.96 -18.84 -3.78
CA GLY A 213 -12.50 -19.45 -5.02
C GLY A 213 -13.03 -18.73 -6.27
N SER A 214 -12.56 -19.19 -7.42
CA SER A 214 -12.97 -18.72 -8.75
C SER A 214 -13.18 -19.90 -9.71
N LEU A 215 -14.37 -19.97 -10.31
CA LEU A 215 -14.79 -21.02 -11.22
C LEU A 215 -14.98 -20.44 -12.62
N ALA A 216 -14.64 -21.21 -13.66
CA ALA A 216 -14.84 -20.81 -15.04
C ALA A 216 -15.47 -21.94 -15.85
N TYR A 217 -16.58 -21.63 -16.53
CA TYR A 217 -17.07 -22.35 -17.69
C TYR A 217 -16.56 -21.70 -18.98
N THR A 218 -16.90 -22.25 -20.14
CA THR A 218 -16.44 -21.75 -21.45
C THR A 218 -16.70 -20.25 -21.66
N ASN A 219 -17.91 -19.77 -21.32
CA ASN A 219 -18.33 -18.39 -21.53
C ASN A 219 -18.76 -17.69 -20.23
N LYS A 220 -18.37 -18.24 -19.07
CA LYS A 220 -18.85 -17.74 -17.76
C LYS A 220 -17.78 -17.86 -16.69
N GLY A 221 -17.35 -16.73 -16.14
CA GLY A 221 -16.48 -16.64 -14.97
C GLY A 221 -17.30 -16.37 -13.70
N ILE A 222 -16.94 -16.99 -12.59
CA ILE A 222 -17.60 -16.82 -11.29
C ILE A 222 -16.53 -16.64 -10.23
N ILE A 223 -16.62 -15.57 -9.45
CA ILE A 223 -15.82 -15.36 -8.24
C ILE A 223 -16.75 -15.51 -7.03
N ILE A 224 -16.35 -16.34 -6.07
CA ILE A 224 -17.13 -16.67 -4.88
C ILE A 224 -16.59 -15.85 -3.71
N LEU A 225 -17.38 -14.92 -3.20
CA LEU A 225 -17.00 -13.96 -2.17
C LEU A 225 -17.83 -14.13 -0.90
N GLU A 226 -17.29 -13.68 0.23
CA GLU A 226 -18.08 -13.52 1.45
C GLU A 226 -19.22 -12.51 1.27
N TYR A 227 -20.36 -12.83 1.87
CA TYR A 227 -21.53 -11.97 1.85
C TYR A 227 -21.40 -10.89 2.94
N ALA A 228 -21.65 -9.63 2.59
CA ALA A 228 -21.64 -8.48 3.49
C ALA A 228 -23.07 -8.02 3.79
N PRO A 229 -23.69 -8.44 4.92
CA PRO A 229 -25.11 -8.15 5.19
C PRO A 229 -25.43 -6.67 5.37
N LYS A 230 -24.44 -5.85 5.75
CA LYS A 230 -24.62 -4.39 5.91
C LYS A 230 -24.40 -3.61 4.61
N GLY A 231 -24.12 -4.29 3.49
CA GLY A 231 -23.86 -3.65 2.21
C GLY A 231 -22.50 -2.92 2.18
N SER A 232 -22.46 -1.82 1.45
CA SER A 232 -21.25 -1.02 1.23
C SER A 232 -21.16 0.20 2.18
N LEU A 233 -20.01 0.85 2.22
CA LEU A 233 -19.85 2.13 2.93
C LEU A 233 -20.76 3.21 2.32
N LEU A 234 -21.06 3.13 1.03
CA LEU A 234 -22.06 3.99 0.40
C LEU A 234 -23.47 3.78 0.99
N ASP A 235 -23.81 2.55 1.39
CA ASP A 235 -25.07 2.25 2.07
C ASP A 235 -25.06 2.77 3.52
N LEU A 236 -23.93 2.64 4.22
CA LEU A 236 -23.75 3.22 5.55
C LEU A 236 -23.92 4.75 5.51
N PHE A 237 -23.48 5.43 4.45
CA PHE A 237 -23.70 6.88 4.29
C PHE A 237 -25.17 7.30 4.16
N LYS A 238 -26.10 6.36 4.00
CA LYS A 238 -27.56 6.63 4.03
C LYS A 238 -28.10 6.65 5.46
N THR A 239 -27.37 6.10 6.43
CA THR A 239 -27.77 6.08 7.84
C THR A 239 -27.31 7.34 8.58
N GLN A 240 -27.81 7.53 9.80
CA GLN A 240 -27.30 8.57 10.68
C GLN A 240 -25.94 8.17 11.27
N PRO A 241 -25.03 9.14 11.50
CA PRO A 241 -23.76 8.88 12.16
C PRO A 241 -23.95 8.63 13.66
N PRO A 242 -22.95 8.04 14.34
CA PRO A 242 -23.01 7.87 15.80
C PRO A 242 -23.22 9.21 16.51
N VAL A 243 -23.90 9.18 17.65
CA VAL A 243 -23.99 10.35 18.55
C VAL A 243 -22.80 10.37 19.51
N ASP A 244 -22.42 9.22 20.07
CA ASP A 244 -21.28 9.08 20.99
C ASP A 244 -19.93 9.17 20.25
N TRP A 245 -18.97 9.86 20.85
CA TRP A 245 -17.61 9.97 20.33
C TRP A 245 -16.85 8.64 20.41
N LYS A 246 -17.20 7.73 21.34
CA LYS A 246 -16.56 6.41 21.45
C LYS A 246 -16.90 5.54 20.24
N ASP A 247 -18.16 5.55 19.82
CA ASP A 247 -18.60 4.86 18.60
C ASP A 247 -17.99 5.50 17.35
N LEU A 248 -17.87 6.83 17.31
CA LEU A 248 -17.11 7.50 16.24
C LEU A 248 -15.66 7.01 16.19
N LYS A 249 -14.97 7.00 17.34
CA LYS A 249 -13.58 6.52 17.42
C LYS A 249 -13.49 5.08 16.95
N ARG A 250 -14.43 4.22 17.35
CA ARG A 250 -14.50 2.82 16.92
C ARG A 250 -14.64 2.71 15.40
N LEU A 251 -15.55 3.46 14.78
CA LEU A 251 -15.70 3.48 13.33
C LEU A 251 -14.42 3.90 12.62
N TRP A 252 -13.77 4.98 13.07
CA TRP A 252 -12.50 5.42 12.48
C TRP A 252 -11.40 4.38 12.64
N MET A 253 -11.23 3.80 13.82
CA MET A 253 -10.23 2.75 14.05
C MET A 253 -10.45 1.55 13.13
N SER A 254 -11.71 1.16 12.92
CA SER A 254 -12.07 0.10 11.96
C SER A 254 -11.79 0.51 10.52
N LEU A 255 -12.14 1.73 10.12
CA LEU A 255 -11.90 2.22 8.75
C LEU A 255 -10.40 2.35 8.43
N LEU A 256 -9.58 2.66 9.43
CA LEU A 256 -8.11 2.71 9.31
C LEU A 256 -7.49 1.32 9.06
N GLU A 257 -8.21 0.21 9.24
CA GLU A 257 -7.72 -1.13 8.86
C GLU A 257 -7.59 -1.30 7.33
N LEU A 258 -8.27 -0.46 6.52
CA LEU A 258 -8.14 -0.46 5.07
C LEU A 258 -6.69 -0.17 4.61
N PHE A 259 -5.92 0.59 5.39
CA PHE A 259 -4.49 0.78 5.15
C PHE A 259 -3.70 -0.53 5.14
N GLN A 260 -4.08 -1.51 5.96
CA GLN A 260 -3.42 -2.82 5.95
C GLN A 260 -3.74 -3.57 4.65
N GLY A 261 -4.98 -3.46 4.16
CA GLY A 261 -5.42 -4.09 2.92
C GLY A 261 -4.64 -3.54 1.73
N LEU A 262 -4.51 -2.21 1.65
CA LEU A 262 -3.67 -1.57 0.63
C LEU A 262 -2.21 -1.95 0.76
N TYR A 263 -1.66 -2.00 1.97
CA TYR A 263 -0.27 -2.40 2.16
C TYR A 263 0.00 -3.81 1.59
N VAL A 264 -0.90 -4.77 1.84
CA VAL A 264 -0.77 -6.13 1.30
C VAL A 264 -0.93 -6.16 -0.22
N LEU A 265 -1.84 -5.37 -0.78
CA LEU A 265 -2.01 -5.28 -2.23
C LEU A 265 -0.77 -4.68 -2.91
N HIS A 266 -0.25 -3.58 -2.37
CA HIS A 266 0.83 -2.78 -2.95
C HIS A 266 2.19 -3.45 -2.85
N ASN A 267 2.37 -4.41 -1.96
CA ASN A 267 3.67 -5.03 -1.70
C ASN A 267 3.72 -6.49 -2.13
N PRO A 268 4.88 -6.96 -2.63
CA PRO A 268 5.04 -8.34 -3.01
C PRO A 268 4.92 -9.28 -1.80
N ASP A 269 4.30 -10.43 -2.04
CA ASP A 269 4.29 -11.52 -1.07
C ASP A 269 5.71 -12.09 -0.97
N ARG A 270 6.23 -12.27 0.25
CA ARG A 270 7.57 -12.84 0.50
C ARG A 270 7.73 -14.26 -0.06
N SER A 271 6.63 -14.97 -0.21
CA SER A 271 6.60 -16.32 -0.79
C SER A 271 6.47 -16.32 -2.32
N ASP A 272 6.23 -15.15 -2.93
CA ASP A 272 6.09 -15.02 -4.37
C ASP A 272 7.42 -14.66 -5.02
N SER A 273 8.03 -15.66 -5.65
CA SER A 273 9.24 -15.51 -6.48
C SER A 273 9.14 -14.43 -7.58
N LYS A 274 7.92 -13.99 -7.93
CA LYS A 274 7.68 -13.01 -8.98
C LYS A 274 7.70 -11.55 -8.50
N SER A 275 7.74 -11.27 -7.18
CA SER A 275 7.73 -9.90 -6.64
C SER A 275 6.64 -9.02 -7.26
N LEU A 276 5.38 -9.47 -7.23
CA LEU A 276 4.27 -8.74 -7.85
C LEU A 276 3.74 -7.61 -6.94
N SER A 277 3.59 -6.38 -7.44
CA SER A 277 2.84 -5.28 -6.79
C SER A 277 1.45 -5.16 -7.41
N GLY A 278 0.47 -4.67 -6.65
CA GLY A 278 -0.89 -4.40 -7.11
C GLY A 278 -1.30 -2.94 -6.91
N ILE A 279 -2.11 -2.39 -7.82
CA ILE A 279 -2.82 -1.10 -7.64
C ILE A 279 -4.32 -1.36 -7.80
N HIS A 280 -5.17 -0.86 -6.89
CA HIS A 280 -6.61 -1.11 -6.90
C HIS A 280 -7.36 -0.26 -7.93
N GLN A 281 -7.05 1.04 -8.04
CA GLN A 281 -7.60 2.02 -9.00
C GLN A 281 -9.07 2.40 -8.88
N ASP A 282 -9.89 1.62 -8.18
CA ASP A 282 -11.33 1.87 -8.03
C ASP A 282 -11.76 1.95 -6.56
N ILE A 283 -10.94 2.60 -5.73
CA ILE A 283 -11.29 2.81 -4.32
C ILE A 283 -12.37 3.89 -4.23
N GLN A 284 -13.56 3.47 -3.84
CA GLN A 284 -14.72 4.32 -3.65
C GLN A 284 -15.66 3.71 -2.60
N PRO A 285 -16.61 4.48 -2.03
CA PRO A 285 -17.48 3.96 -0.97
C PRO A 285 -18.32 2.75 -1.38
N ALA A 286 -18.62 2.56 -2.67
CA ALA A 286 -19.36 1.40 -3.17
C ALA A 286 -18.53 0.09 -3.13
N ASN A 287 -17.19 0.20 -3.15
CA ASN A 287 -16.25 -0.91 -3.17
C ASN A 287 -15.60 -1.17 -1.80
N ILE A 288 -16.14 -0.57 -0.74
CA ILE A 288 -15.76 -0.85 0.64
C ILE A 288 -16.97 -1.49 1.31
N LEU A 289 -16.88 -2.78 1.61
CA LEU A 289 -17.96 -3.55 2.21
C LEU A 289 -17.93 -3.45 3.74
N VAL A 290 -19.12 -3.47 4.34
CA VAL A 290 -19.34 -3.32 5.78
C VAL A 290 -19.83 -4.65 6.35
N PHE A 291 -19.16 -5.12 7.41
CA PHE A 291 -19.51 -6.35 8.13
C PHE A 291 -19.79 -6.03 9.60
N HIS A 292 -20.50 -6.92 10.28
CA HIS A 292 -20.70 -6.82 11.72
C HIS A 292 -19.38 -7.02 12.47
N GLY A 293 -19.21 -6.30 13.57
CA GLY A 293 -18.23 -6.59 14.61
C GLY A 293 -18.75 -7.64 15.59
N ASP A 294 -18.08 -7.75 16.73
CA ASP A 294 -18.34 -8.78 17.74
C ASP A 294 -19.44 -8.39 18.74
N THR A 295 -19.91 -7.14 18.71
CA THR A 295 -20.90 -6.60 19.65
C THR A 295 -22.20 -6.20 18.95
N ASP A 296 -23.27 -6.07 19.73
CA ASP A 296 -24.60 -5.66 19.25
C ASP A 296 -24.67 -4.16 18.85
N SER A 297 -23.59 -3.39 19.02
CA SER A 297 -23.58 -1.99 18.62
C SER A 297 -23.70 -1.87 17.09
N PRO A 298 -24.59 -1.01 16.56
CA PRO A 298 -24.72 -0.82 15.10
C PRO A 298 -23.45 -0.25 14.46
N TYR A 299 -22.57 0.35 15.27
CA TYR A 299 -21.30 0.96 14.86
C TYR A 299 -20.07 0.10 15.16
N ASP A 300 -20.26 -1.07 15.74
CA ASP A 300 -19.23 -2.09 15.77
C ASP A 300 -19.26 -2.85 14.46
N VAL A 301 -18.43 -2.38 13.53
CA VAL A 301 -18.37 -2.88 12.16
C VAL A 301 -16.93 -3.05 11.73
N SER A 302 -16.69 -3.91 10.75
CA SER A 302 -15.42 -4.00 10.02
C SER A 302 -15.59 -3.57 8.56
N PHE A 303 -14.59 -2.88 8.04
CA PHE A 303 -14.55 -2.41 6.64
C PHE A 303 -13.55 -3.23 5.84
N LYS A 304 -13.95 -3.65 4.63
CA LYS A 304 -13.08 -4.43 3.75
C LYS A 304 -13.10 -3.91 2.32
N LEU A 305 -11.94 -3.85 1.68
CA LEU A 305 -11.81 -3.57 0.25
C LEU A 305 -12.37 -4.73 -0.58
N ALA A 306 -13.14 -4.39 -1.61
CA ALA A 306 -13.74 -5.32 -2.56
C ALA A 306 -13.59 -4.78 -3.99
N ASP A 307 -13.94 -5.62 -4.96
CA ASP A 307 -13.96 -5.30 -6.39
C ASP A 307 -12.58 -4.95 -6.98
N PHE A 308 -11.82 -5.98 -7.33
CA PHE A 308 -10.49 -5.85 -7.94
C PHE A 308 -10.53 -6.01 -9.47
N GLY A 309 -11.67 -5.76 -10.11
CA GLY A 309 -11.83 -5.91 -11.57
C GLY A 309 -10.90 -5.00 -12.39
N LEU A 310 -10.55 -3.84 -11.85
CA LEU A 310 -9.63 -2.86 -12.46
C LEU A 310 -8.23 -2.90 -11.83
N ALA A 311 -7.96 -3.85 -10.93
CA ALA A 311 -6.67 -3.91 -10.28
C ALA A 311 -5.59 -4.41 -11.26
N GLU A 312 -4.44 -3.76 -11.24
CA GLU A 312 -3.29 -4.13 -12.07
C GLU A 312 -2.25 -4.83 -11.21
N ILE A 313 -1.78 -6.00 -11.65
CA ILE A 313 -0.71 -6.75 -10.98
C ILE A 313 0.52 -6.78 -11.87
N VAL A 314 1.65 -6.34 -11.34
CA VAL A 314 2.82 -6.06 -12.16
C VAL A 314 4.06 -6.56 -11.47
N LYS A 315 4.98 -7.13 -12.26
CA LYS A 315 6.27 -7.62 -11.77
C LYS A 315 7.13 -6.42 -11.40
N ILE A 316 7.50 -6.32 -10.12
CA ILE A 316 8.44 -5.30 -9.67
C ILE A 316 9.82 -5.73 -10.16
N VAL A 317 10.36 -5.01 -11.14
CA VAL A 317 11.79 -5.09 -11.50
C VAL A 317 12.59 -4.09 -10.64
N GLU A 318 11.94 -3.04 -10.13
CA GLU A 318 12.54 -1.91 -9.41
C GLU A 318 11.69 -1.52 -8.18
N GLY A 319 12.11 -1.89 -6.96
CA GLY A 319 11.72 -1.27 -5.66
C GLY A 319 10.23 -1.02 -5.29
N GLU A 320 10.01 -0.47 -4.09
CA GLU A 320 8.71 0.12 -3.70
C GLU A 320 8.49 1.42 -4.48
N GLY A 321 7.30 1.65 -5.02
CA GLY A 321 6.97 2.86 -5.81
C GLY A 321 7.10 2.71 -7.33
N ALA A 322 7.23 1.47 -7.84
CA ALA A 322 7.21 1.17 -9.26
C ALA A 322 6.00 1.79 -9.97
N ILE A 323 6.26 2.44 -11.10
CA ILE A 323 5.22 3.03 -11.95
C ILE A 323 4.81 1.99 -12.98
N VAL A 324 3.50 1.76 -13.14
CA VAL A 324 2.98 0.69 -13.97
C VAL A 324 1.91 1.17 -14.95
N PRO A 325 1.86 0.62 -16.18
CA PRO A 325 0.81 0.96 -17.13
C PRO A 325 -0.53 0.45 -16.58
N VAL A 326 -1.49 1.35 -16.45
CA VAL A 326 -2.82 1.03 -15.93
C VAL A 326 -3.94 1.34 -16.92
N ASP A 327 -5.06 0.64 -16.80
CA ASP A 327 -6.29 1.01 -17.50
C ASP A 327 -6.98 2.17 -16.75
N ASN A 328 -7.03 3.35 -17.37
CA ASN A 328 -7.56 4.56 -16.74
C ASN A 328 -9.11 4.64 -16.79
N GLU A 329 -9.76 3.52 -16.48
CA GLU A 329 -11.21 3.33 -16.53
C GLU A 329 -11.87 3.30 -15.13
N GLY A 330 -11.08 3.57 -14.09
CA GLY A 330 -11.55 3.66 -12.71
C GLY A 330 -12.52 4.81 -12.47
N ASN A 331 -13.14 4.82 -11.29
CA ASN A 331 -14.04 5.89 -10.90
C ASN A 331 -13.34 7.25 -10.79
N ARG A 332 -13.79 8.18 -11.63
CA ARG A 332 -13.28 9.54 -11.77
C ARG A 332 -13.47 10.45 -10.55
N MET A 333 -14.49 10.20 -9.73
CA MET A 333 -14.83 11.11 -8.63
C MET A 333 -13.82 11.05 -7.48
N TYR A 334 -13.26 9.87 -7.21
CA TYR A 334 -12.35 9.64 -6.10
C TYR A 334 -10.90 9.48 -6.55
N SER A 335 -10.63 9.39 -7.86
CA SER A 335 -9.30 9.24 -8.42
C SER A 335 -8.35 10.39 -8.02
N ALA A 336 -7.06 10.10 -8.02
CA ALA A 336 -6.00 11.08 -7.87
C ALA A 336 -5.91 12.00 -9.11
N PRO A 337 -5.40 13.24 -8.98
CA PRO A 337 -5.22 14.15 -10.10
C PRO A 337 -4.41 13.51 -11.24
N GLU A 338 -3.30 12.84 -10.92
CA GLU A 338 -2.42 12.18 -11.89
C GLU A 338 -3.05 10.93 -12.52
N ALA A 339 -4.09 10.38 -11.89
CA ALA A 339 -4.88 9.28 -12.43
C ALA A 339 -6.08 9.79 -13.25
N TYR A 340 -6.43 11.07 -13.22
CA TYR A 340 -7.67 11.56 -13.84
C TYR A 340 -7.53 11.73 -15.36
N PRO A 341 -8.33 11.03 -16.20
CA PRO A 341 -8.29 11.18 -17.65
C PRO A 341 -9.07 12.44 -18.08
N ASN A 342 -8.44 13.60 -17.98
CA ASN A 342 -9.06 14.87 -18.36
C ASN A 342 -9.23 15.04 -19.88
N TYR A 343 -8.35 14.45 -20.70
CA TYR A 343 -8.38 14.56 -22.15
C TYR A 343 -8.66 13.21 -22.81
N LYS A 344 -9.35 13.21 -23.95
CA LYS A 344 -9.75 11.98 -24.68
C LYS A 344 -8.57 11.03 -24.91
N ILE A 345 -7.40 11.57 -25.28
CA ILE A 345 -6.19 10.76 -25.50
C ILE A 345 -5.75 10.00 -24.25
N GLN A 346 -5.98 10.54 -23.04
CA GLN A 346 -5.65 9.88 -21.77
C GLN A 346 -6.58 8.71 -21.45
N SER A 347 -7.75 8.63 -22.11
CA SER A 347 -8.62 7.45 -22.08
C SER A 347 -8.30 6.43 -23.17
N GLU A 348 -7.48 6.80 -24.17
CA GLU A 348 -7.07 5.93 -25.28
C GLU A 348 -5.69 5.28 -25.04
N VAL A 349 -4.97 5.70 -23.99
CA VAL A 349 -3.64 5.18 -23.61
C VAL A 349 -3.60 4.74 -22.15
N ARG A 350 -2.67 3.83 -21.82
CA ARG A 350 -2.44 3.35 -20.45
C ARG A 350 -1.38 4.22 -19.75
N PRO A 351 -1.75 5.16 -18.86
CA PRO A 351 -0.76 5.96 -18.14
C PRO A 351 0.05 5.07 -17.20
N HIS A 352 1.27 5.50 -16.92
CA HIS A 352 2.11 4.85 -15.92
C HIS A 352 1.81 5.51 -14.56
N LEU A 353 1.22 4.76 -13.62
CA LEU A 353 0.88 5.25 -12.27
C LEU A 353 1.59 4.47 -11.16
N ASN A 354 1.81 5.13 -10.03
CA ASN A 354 2.31 4.51 -8.81
C ASN A 354 1.13 4.08 -7.91
N SER A 355 1.38 3.22 -6.92
CA SER A 355 0.33 2.77 -5.99
C SER A 355 -0.20 3.86 -5.05
N LEU A 356 0.43 5.05 -4.99
CA LEU A 356 -0.01 6.18 -4.15
C LEU A 356 -1.30 6.84 -4.66
N VAL A 357 -1.75 6.53 -5.88
CA VAL A 357 -3.08 6.92 -6.38
C VAL A 357 -4.21 6.32 -5.53
N ASP A 358 -4.00 5.11 -4.98
CA ASP A 358 -4.95 4.46 -4.07
C ASP A 358 -5.02 5.20 -2.72
N LEU A 359 -3.92 5.81 -2.28
CA LEU A 359 -3.86 6.58 -1.03
C LEU A 359 -4.63 7.89 -1.13
N TRP A 360 -4.53 8.56 -2.28
CA TRP A 360 -5.39 9.70 -2.57
C TRP A 360 -6.86 9.28 -2.58
N SER A 361 -7.20 8.20 -3.28
CA SER A 361 -8.57 7.70 -3.40
C SER A 361 -9.16 7.33 -2.03
N LEU A 362 -8.37 6.69 -1.17
CA LEU A 362 -8.75 6.44 0.22
C LEU A 362 -8.90 7.75 1.02
N GLY A 363 -8.06 8.75 0.78
CA GLY A 363 -8.17 10.08 1.39
C GLY A 363 -9.46 10.81 1.00
N ALA A 364 -9.85 10.72 -0.26
CA ALA A 364 -11.13 11.19 -0.76
C ALA A 364 -12.33 10.47 -0.09
N VAL A 365 -12.25 9.14 0.07
CA VAL A 365 -13.25 8.37 0.85
C VAL A 365 -13.29 8.84 2.31
N PHE A 366 -12.13 9.03 2.94
CA PHE A 366 -12.04 9.49 4.33
C PHE A 366 -12.57 10.91 4.50
N SER A 367 -12.40 11.80 3.51
CA SER A 367 -12.99 13.14 3.48
C SER A 367 -14.51 13.07 3.48
N ASP A 368 -15.09 12.23 2.61
CA ASP A 368 -16.55 11.99 2.58
C ASP A 368 -17.04 11.38 3.91
N PHE A 369 -16.29 10.43 4.47
CA PHE A 369 -16.60 9.80 5.76
C PHE A 369 -16.56 10.82 6.90
N LEU A 370 -15.56 11.70 6.96
CA LEU A 370 -15.44 12.75 7.96
C LEU A 370 -16.68 13.65 7.94
N VAL A 371 -17.06 14.13 6.76
CA VAL A 371 -18.23 15.01 6.59
C VAL A 371 -19.52 14.31 7.01
N TRP A 372 -19.72 13.06 6.59
CA TRP A 372 -20.88 12.26 7.03
C TRP A 372 -20.87 12.01 8.54
N SER A 373 -19.71 11.70 9.13
CA SER A 373 -19.59 11.35 10.55
C SER A 373 -19.92 12.51 11.50
N ILE A 374 -19.90 13.75 11.00
CA ILE A 374 -20.25 14.96 11.74
C ILE A 374 -21.66 15.45 11.41
N GLY A 375 -22.00 15.58 10.13
CA GLY A 375 -23.24 16.23 9.67
C GLY A 375 -24.23 15.31 8.95
N GLY A 376 -23.94 14.01 8.90
CA GLY A 376 -24.80 13.00 8.30
C GLY A 376 -24.94 13.10 6.77
N PRO A 377 -25.93 12.40 6.20
CA PRO A 377 -26.12 12.30 4.74
C PRO A 377 -26.34 13.65 4.06
N GLN A 378 -26.96 14.60 4.77
CA GLN A 378 -27.26 15.94 4.23
C GLN A 378 -25.99 16.76 3.99
N TYR A 379 -25.06 16.78 4.96
CA TYR A 379 -23.79 17.51 4.79
C TYR A 379 -22.94 16.90 3.68
N ARG A 380 -22.94 15.57 3.53
CA ARG A 380 -22.26 14.91 2.41
C ARG A 380 -22.84 15.33 1.06
N LYS A 381 -24.16 15.45 0.94
CA LYS A 381 -24.83 15.95 -0.27
C LYS A 381 -24.46 17.40 -0.58
N GLU A 382 -24.41 18.25 0.44
CA GLU A 382 -23.98 19.65 0.30
C GLU A 382 -22.51 19.75 -0.11
N TYR A 383 -21.65 18.93 0.49
CA TYR A 383 -20.24 18.87 0.17
C TYR A 383 -20.00 18.47 -1.29
N ARG A 384 -20.70 17.43 -1.77
CA ARG A 384 -20.67 17.02 -3.18
C ARG A 384 -21.12 18.13 -4.12
N LYS A 385 -22.23 18.82 -3.79
CA LYS A 385 -22.71 19.98 -4.58
C LYS A 385 -21.69 21.12 -4.62
N MET A 386 -21.01 21.38 -3.50
CA MET A 386 -20.01 22.45 -3.43
C MET A 386 -18.79 22.15 -4.31
N ARG A 387 -18.29 20.92 -4.27
CA ARG A 387 -17.17 20.46 -5.13
C ARG A 387 -17.56 20.49 -6.60
N ASN A 388 -18.74 19.99 -6.95
CA ASN A 388 -19.26 20.05 -8.32
C ASN A 388 -19.38 21.49 -8.85
N LYS A 389 -19.86 22.43 -8.03
CA LYS A 389 -19.91 23.87 -8.39
C LYS A 389 -18.53 24.52 -8.49
N ALA A 390 -17.54 24.04 -7.74
CA ALA A 390 -16.17 24.51 -7.88
C ALA A 390 -15.58 24.06 -9.22
N ILE A 391 -15.75 22.77 -9.56
CA ILE A 391 -15.27 22.18 -10.81
C ILE A 391 -15.95 22.80 -12.04
N SER A 392 -17.25 23.11 -11.96
CA SER A 392 -17.97 23.70 -13.10
C SER A 392 -17.42 25.07 -13.55
N LYS A 393 -16.61 25.71 -12.72
CA LYS A 393 -15.95 27.00 -13.00
C LYS A 393 -14.55 26.86 -13.60
N LEU A 394 -13.99 25.65 -13.64
CA LEU A 394 -12.63 25.42 -14.13
C LEU A 394 -12.64 25.28 -15.65
N PRO A 395 -11.93 26.13 -16.39
CA PRO A 395 -11.98 26.12 -17.86
C PRO A 395 -11.20 24.96 -18.48
N HIS A 396 -10.20 24.42 -17.79
CA HIS A 396 -9.32 23.35 -18.28
C HIS A 396 -9.84 21.94 -18.00
N VAL A 397 -10.90 21.79 -17.20
CA VAL A 397 -11.54 20.49 -16.96
C VAL A 397 -12.59 20.24 -18.03
N THR A 398 -12.43 19.19 -18.82
CA THR A 398 -13.29 18.92 -19.99
C THR A 398 -14.72 18.54 -19.60
N GLU A 399 -14.90 17.75 -18.55
CA GLU A 399 -16.20 17.32 -18.02
C GLU A 399 -16.70 18.19 -16.85
N ARG A 400 -16.45 19.50 -16.94
CA ARG A 400 -16.87 20.48 -15.93
C ARG A 400 -18.35 20.33 -15.56
N GLY A 401 -18.63 20.15 -14.26
CA GLY A 401 -20.00 20.06 -13.73
C GLY A 401 -20.67 18.68 -13.82
N PHE A 402 -20.08 17.67 -14.46
CA PHE A 402 -20.55 16.28 -14.40
C PHE A 402 -19.94 15.55 -13.22
N ASP A 403 -18.63 15.68 -13.03
CA ASP A 403 -17.92 15.10 -11.92
C ASP A 403 -17.93 16.01 -10.68
N ALA A 404 -17.85 15.37 -9.51
CA ALA A 404 -17.67 16.03 -8.22
C ALA A 404 -16.34 15.57 -7.61
N CYS A 405 -15.24 15.66 -8.38
CA CYS A 405 -13.90 15.30 -7.94
C CYS A 405 -13.48 16.07 -6.68
N PHE A 406 -12.37 15.64 -6.09
CA PHE A 406 -11.73 16.34 -4.97
C PHE A 406 -10.55 17.23 -5.40
N HIS A 407 -10.22 17.24 -6.69
CA HIS A 407 -9.14 18.01 -7.29
C HIS A 407 -9.64 18.83 -8.48
N ASP A 408 -8.82 19.77 -8.92
CA ASP A 408 -9.03 20.56 -10.14
C ASP A 408 -8.38 19.95 -11.39
N GLY A 409 -7.76 18.77 -11.24
CA GLY A 409 -6.99 18.08 -12.28
C GLY A 409 -5.48 18.22 -12.10
N ILE A 410 -5.05 19.06 -11.17
CA ILE A 410 -3.66 19.26 -10.77
C ILE A 410 -3.54 19.06 -9.26
N GLU A 411 -4.24 19.88 -8.48
CA GLU A 411 -4.17 19.90 -7.03
C GLU A 411 -5.55 19.72 -6.37
N ARG A 412 -5.56 19.54 -5.04
CA ARG A 412 -6.80 19.42 -4.27
C ARG A 412 -7.62 20.72 -4.35
N LEU A 413 -8.93 20.60 -4.54
CA LEU A 413 -9.83 21.75 -4.59
C LEU A 413 -9.84 22.52 -3.27
N PRO A 414 -9.73 23.87 -3.26
CA PRO A 414 -9.92 24.68 -2.05
C PRO A 414 -11.28 24.45 -1.36
N ALA A 415 -12.29 24.04 -2.14
CA ALA A 415 -13.59 23.65 -1.62
C ALA A 415 -13.52 22.50 -0.59
N VAL A 416 -12.54 21.59 -0.71
CA VAL A 416 -12.32 20.51 0.26
C VAL A 416 -11.91 21.10 1.61
N ASP A 417 -10.87 21.94 1.62
CA ASP A 417 -10.35 22.61 2.81
C ASP A 417 -11.40 23.49 3.49
N ASP A 418 -12.16 24.27 2.71
CA ASP A 418 -13.20 25.14 3.23
C ASP A 418 -14.37 24.36 3.85
N PHE A 419 -14.76 23.23 3.26
CA PHE A 419 -15.82 22.39 3.83
C PHE A 419 -15.34 21.71 5.12
N HIS A 420 -14.12 21.18 5.14
CA HIS A 420 -13.50 20.61 6.34
C HIS A 420 -13.48 21.64 7.48
N LYS A 421 -12.97 22.85 7.23
CA LYS A 421 -12.97 23.96 8.22
C LYS A 421 -14.38 24.29 8.72
N ARG A 422 -15.39 24.24 7.84
CA ARG A 422 -16.79 24.53 8.20
C ARG A 422 -17.39 23.42 9.05
N VAL A 423 -17.28 22.16 8.63
CA VAL A 423 -17.91 21.03 9.31
C VAL A 423 -17.28 20.77 10.68
N LEU A 424 -15.98 21.02 10.83
CA LEU A 424 -15.30 20.90 12.13
C LEU A 424 -15.81 21.90 13.18
N LYS A 425 -16.43 23.03 12.79
CA LYS A 425 -17.03 23.98 13.73
C LYS A 425 -18.31 23.45 14.38
N VAL A 426 -18.98 22.49 13.74
CA VAL A 426 -20.23 21.89 14.22
C VAL A 426 -20.03 20.47 14.75
N LYS A 427 -18.78 20.02 14.90
CA LYS A 427 -18.48 18.72 15.49
C LYS A 427 -18.99 18.65 16.93
N ARG A 428 -19.41 17.46 17.35
CA ARG A 428 -19.86 17.19 18.72
C ARG A 428 -18.78 17.53 19.77
N GLN A 429 -19.22 17.82 20.99
CA GLN A 429 -18.33 18.05 22.12
C GLN A 429 -17.52 16.78 22.44
N GLY A 430 -16.23 16.94 22.74
CA GLY A 430 -15.33 15.81 23.02
C GLY A 430 -14.86 15.03 21.78
N ASP A 431 -15.28 15.40 20.57
CA ASP A 431 -14.75 14.81 19.34
C ASP A 431 -13.38 15.40 18.99
N PHE A 432 -12.34 14.69 19.39
CA PHE A 432 -10.94 14.97 19.03
C PHE A 432 -10.49 14.18 17.78
N VAL A 433 -11.23 13.15 17.39
CA VAL A 433 -10.89 12.28 16.26
C VAL A 433 -11.06 13.02 14.94
N SER A 434 -12.16 13.76 14.78
CA SER A 434 -12.48 14.46 13.53
C SER A 434 -11.40 15.47 13.12
N LEU A 435 -10.81 16.19 14.07
CA LEU A 435 -9.73 17.14 13.77
C LEU A 435 -8.45 16.39 13.33
N ALA A 436 -8.06 15.36 14.08
CA ALA A 436 -6.91 14.52 13.74
C ALA A 436 -7.06 13.89 12.34
N MET A 437 -8.26 13.40 12.00
CA MET A 437 -8.54 12.80 10.70
C MET A 437 -8.58 13.84 9.58
N SER A 438 -9.14 15.03 9.81
CA SER A 438 -9.04 16.12 8.84
C SER A 438 -7.58 16.47 8.52
N ASP A 439 -6.74 16.59 9.56
CA ASP A 439 -5.32 16.88 9.37
C ASP A 439 -4.60 15.74 8.63
N LEU A 440 -4.90 14.48 8.96
CA LEU A 440 -4.36 13.32 8.25
C LEU A 440 -4.67 13.40 6.75
N ILE A 441 -5.94 13.61 6.42
CA ILE A 441 -6.43 13.66 5.04
C ILE A 441 -5.74 14.79 4.27
N LEU A 442 -5.76 16.01 4.80
CA LEU A 442 -5.32 17.21 4.08
C LEU A 442 -3.79 17.34 4.00
N LYS A 443 -3.03 16.78 4.95
CA LYS A 443 -1.57 16.95 5.02
C LYS A 443 -0.79 15.74 4.47
N PHE A 444 -1.41 14.56 4.40
CA PHE A 444 -0.67 13.32 4.14
C PHE A 444 -1.32 12.38 3.11
N MET A 445 -2.59 12.59 2.74
CA MET A 445 -3.28 11.70 1.78
C MET A 445 -3.64 12.42 0.49
N MET A 446 -4.28 13.59 0.60
CA MET A 446 -4.75 14.37 -0.55
C MET A 446 -3.77 15.48 -0.94
N VAL A 447 -2.49 15.14 -1.05
CA VAL A 447 -1.37 16.04 -1.40
C VAL A 447 -0.67 15.55 -2.67
N GLU A 448 0.37 16.24 -3.13
CA GLU A 448 1.19 15.76 -4.26
C GLU A 448 1.78 14.36 -3.98
N PRO A 449 1.95 13.50 -5.00
CA PRO A 449 2.37 12.10 -4.82
C PRO A 449 3.61 11.93 -3.93
N GLU A 450 4.59 12.81 -4.06
CA GLU A 450 5.88 12.76 -3.34
C GLU A 450 5.75 13.04 -1.84
N LEU A 451 4.65 13.69 -1.43
CA LEU A 451 4.34 14.02 -0.05
C LEU A 451 3.37 13.01 0.59
N ARG A 452 2.77 12.11 -0.19
CA ARG A 452 1.80 11.13 0.32
C ARG A 452 2.50 10.07 1.15
N LEU A 453 1.88 9.70 2.27
CA LEU A 453 2.34 8.58 3.07
C LEU A 453 2.06 7.24 2.35
N LEU A 454 2.97 6.29 2.51
CA LEU A 454 2.72 4.89 2.13
C LEU A 454 1.61 4.29 3.01
N ALA A 455 0.91 3.27 2.51
CA ALA A 455 -0.20 2.63 3.21
C ALA A 455 0.13 2.20 4.67
N ARG A 456 1.32 1.62 4.89
CA ARG A 456 1.77 1.22 6.24
C ARG A 456 1.94 2.41 7.19
N GLN A 457 2.43 3.54 6.68
CA GLN A 457 2.68 4.74 7.47
C GLN A 457 1.36 5.44 7.82
N GLY A 458 0.39 5.46 6.90
CA GLY A 458 -0.91 6.09 7.09
C GLY A 458 -1.63 5.65 8.37
N LYS A 459 -1.71 4.34 8.63
CA LYS A 459 -2.34 3.81 9.86
C LYS A 459 -1.62 4.27 11.12
N GLY A 460 -0.29 4.15 11.15
CA GLY A 460 0.52 4.52 12.31
C GLY A 460 0.40 6.01 12.66
N HIS A 461 0.44 6.87 11.64
CA HIS A 461 0.24 8.30 11.79
C HIS A 461 -1.17 8.63 12.30
N ALA A 462 -2.20 8.03 11.70
CA ALA A 462 -3.59 8.27 12.10
C ALA A 462 -3.83 7.94 13.58
N VAL A 463 -3.38 6.77 14.03
CA VAL A 463 -3.53 6.33 15.44
C VAL A 463 -2.81 7.29 16.38
N LYS A 464 -1.55 7.64 16.07
CA LYS A 464 -0.78 8.59 16.87
C LYS A 464 -1.48 9.94 16.99
N MET A 465 -1.97 10.49 15.87
CA MET A 465 -2.68 11.77 15.86
C MET A 465 -3.97 11.75 16.71
N ILE A 466 -4.71 10.63 16.69
CA ILE A 466 -5.91 10.45 17.53
C ILE A 466 -5.52 10.39 19.01
N GLU A 467 -4.47 9.64 19.36
CA GLU A 467 -3.98 9.50 20.74
C GLU A 467 -3.48 10.83 21.30
N ASP A 468 -2.68 11.57 20.53
CA ASP A 468 -2.15 12.88 20.92
C ASP A 468 -3.27 13.90 21.14
N ALA A 469 -4.28 13.92 20.24
CA ALA A 469 -5.45 14.79 20.38
C ALA A 469 -6.28 14.45 21.63
N GLN A 470 -6.37 13.16 21.99
CA GLN A 470 -7.03 12.71 23.22
C GLN A 470 -6.24 13.12 24.46
N ALA A 471 -4.91 12.95 24.46
CA ALA A 471 -4.04 13.26 25.59
C ALA A 471 -3.97 14.76 25.90
N GLY A 472 -3.93 15.62 24.89
CA GLY A 472 -3.93 17.08 25.05
C GLY A 472 -5.22 17.66 25.66
N SER A 473 -6.32 16.89 25.67
CA SER A 473 -7.64 17.31 26.15
C SER A 473 -7.92 16.93 27.60
N ASN A 474 -7.11 16.06 28.23
CA ASN A 474 -7.26 15.74 29.65
C ASN A 474 -6.66 16.88 30.50
N PRO A 475 -7.44 17.56 31.34
CA PRO A 475 -6.87 18.55 32.25
C PRO A 475 -5.90 17.84 33.19
N LYS A 476 -4.61 18.16 33.08
CA LYS A 476 -3.64 17.81 34.12
C LYS A 476 -4.16 18.41 35.42
N ARG A 477 -4.51 17.53 36.36
CA ARG A 477 -4.88 17.84 37.75
C ARG A 477 -3.89 18.88 38.28
N ALA A 478 -4.41 20.04 38.64
CA ALA A 478 -3.63 21.13 39.22
C ALA A 478 -2.82 20.61 40.42
N LYS A 479 -1.50 20.79 40.35
CA LYS A 479 -0.65 20.93 41.53
C LYS A 479 -0.19 22.39 41.54
N THR A 480 -0.79 23.17 42.42
CA THR A 480 -0.30 24.49 42.86
C THR A 480 0.84 24.28 43.88
N PRO A 481 1.60 25.32 44.28
CA PRO A 481 2.74 25.85 43.52
C PRO A 481 3.99 25.99 44.40
N ASP A 482 5.20 25.87 43.86
CA ASP A 482 6.38 26.38 44.56
C ASP A 482 6.84 27.69 43.94
N ASN A 483 6.74 28.72 44.78
CA ASN A 483 7.21 30.07 44.60
C ASN A 483 8.71 30.09 44.29
N VAL A 484 9.10 30.68 43.16
CA VAL A 484 10.30 31.51 43.12
C VAL A 484 9.97 32.77 42.32
N THR A 485 9.80 33.84 43.08
CA THR A 485 9.76 35.24 42.68
C THR A 485 11.04 35.62 41.93
N SER A 486 10.94 36.10 40.71
CA SER A 486 11.78 37.23 40.25
C SER A 486 11.07 38.00 39.14
N THR A 487 10.75 39.24 39.50
CA THR A 487 10.27 40.37 38.73
C THR A 487 11.12 40.69 37.50
N ILE A 488 10.51 40.76 36.31
CA ILE A 488 10.90 41.73 35.26
C ILE A 488 9.63 42.27 34.57
N THR A 489 9.68 43.57 34.35
CA THR A 489 8.65 44.58 34.09
C THR A 489 8.05 44.53 32.68
N LYS A 490 6.81 44.99 32.56
CA LYS A 490 6.16 45.34 31.28
C LYS A 490 6.87 46.53 30.62
N GLY A 491 7.07 46.42 29.31
CA GLY A 491 7.06 47.55 28.38
C GLY A 491 8.29 47.64 27.48
N GLN A 492 8.14 47.27 26.21
CA GLN A 492 8.46 48.16 25.08
C GLN A 492 7.99 47.53 23.76
N ILE A 493 6.99 48.20 23.17
CA ILE A 493 6.67 48.13 21.75
C ILE A 493 7.76 48.94 21.05
N GLN A 494 8.59 48.30 20.23
CA GLN A 494 9.34 48.97 19.19
C GLN A 494 9.33 48.13 17.91
N SER A 495 8.84 48.78 16.87
CA SER A 495 8.88 48.45 15.45
C SER A 495 10.27 48.05 14.96
N SER A 496 10.38 46.97 14.18
CA SER A 496 11.47 46.78 13.20
C SER A 496 11.06 45.79 12.10
N LEU A 497 10.91 46.36 10.89
CA LEU A 497 11.31 45.91 9.54
C LEU A 497 11.15 44.45 9.06
N PRO A 498 10.81 44.25 7.77
CA PRO A 498 10.43 42.95 7.19
C PRO A 498 11.65 42.11 6.83
N GLY A 499 11.66 40.85 7.28
CA GLY A 499 12.72 39.90 6.94
C GLY A 499 12.55 38.58 7.69
N GLN A 500 11.36 37.97 7.67
CA GLN A 500 11.19 36.58 8.11
C GLN A 500 11.16 35.67 6.89
N ARG A 501 12.23 34.87 6.75
CA ARG A 501 12.30 33.70 5.86
C ARG A 501 11.09 32.81 6.17
N VAL A 502 10.21 32.66 5.20
CA VAL A 502 9.07 31.73 5.25
C VAL A 502 9.62 30.33 4.96
N SER A 503 9.58 29.41 5.92
CA SER A 503 9.99 28.02 5.68
C SER A 503 8.96 27.32 4.78
N TYR A 504 9.45 26.62 3.75
CA TYR A 504 8.62 26.00 2.70
C TYR A 504 7.68 24.90 3.22
N PHE A 505 7.93 24.37 4.43
CA PHE A 505 7.10 23.35 5.05
C PHE A 505 5.90 23.90 5.84
N GLY A 506 5.74 25.22 6.00
CA GLY A 506 4.69 25.82 6.84
C GLY A 506 4.65 25.25 8.27
N GLY A 507 5.75 24.62 8.68
CA GLY A 507 5.82 23.66 9.77
C GLY A 507 6.89 24.07 10.77
N ARG A 508 6.71 23.61 12.01
CA ARG A 508 7.64 23.83 13.13
C ARG A 508 9.07 23.45 12.72
N LYS A 509 10.04 24.35 12.99
CA LYS A 509 11.48 24.07 12.90
C LYS A 509 11.83 22.88 13.80
N VAL A 510 12.32 21.82 13.19
CA VAL A 510 12.98 20.68 13.85
C VAL A 510 14.46 20.97 13.98
N SER A 511 15.01 20.89 15.19
CA SER A 511 16.43 21.12 15.49
C SER A 511 17.24 19.84 15.61
N VAL A 512 18.57 19.94 15.49
CA VAL A 512 19.50 18.81 15.69
C VAL A 512 19.32 18.18 17.08
N GLU A 513 19.19 18.99 18.12
CA GLU A 513 19.07 18.50 19.50
C GLU A 513 17.78 17.70 19.71
N GLU A 514 16.66 18.13 19.11
CA GLU A 514 15.39 17.41 19.18
C GLU A 514 15.50 16.01 18.56
N VAL A 515 16.13 15.92 17.38
CA VAL A 515 16.35 14.62 16.73
C VAL A 515 17.31 13.77 17.56
N TYR A 516 18.38 14.35 18.08
CA TYR A 516 19.41 13.64 18.83
C TYR A 516 18.88 13.08 20.17
N GLU A 517 18.04 13.81 20.89
CA GLU A 517 17.39 13.33 22.11
C GLU A 517 16.43 12.17 21.84
N GLU A 518 15.69 12.20 20.73
CA GLU A 518 14.87 11.06 20.29
C GLU A 518 15.72 9.81 20.01
N LEU A 519 16.95 9.99 19.51
CA LEU A 519 17.91 8.89 19.33
C LEU A 519 18.42 8.34 20.67
N LYS A 520 18.69 9.21 21.66
CA LYS A 520 19.18 8.81 22.99
C LYS A 520 18.13 8.11 23.84
N ARG A 521 16.85 8.52 23.77
CA ARG A 521 15.75 7.99 24.62
C ARG A 521 15.62 6.46 24.60
N LYS A 522 16.13 5.79 23.56
CA LYS A 522 16.16 4.33 23.43
C LYS A 522 17.44 3.64 23.96
N SER A 523 18.56 4.36 24.15
CA SER A 523 19.80 3.80 24.71
C SER A 523 19.59 3.22 26.13
N ASN A 524 18.67 3.82 26.90
CA ASN A 524 18.40 3.45 28.29
C ASN A 524 17.33 2.34 28.46
N TRP A 525 16.72 1.84 27.38
CA TRP A 525 15.59 0.89 27.44
C TRP A 525 15.95 -0.55 27.01
N LYS A 526 17.16 -1.02 27.32
CA LYS A 526 17.59 -2.39 26.95
C LYS A 526 16.91 -3.54 27.72
N PHE A 527 15.95 -3.28 28.62
CA PHE A 527 15.45 -4.31 29.55
C PHE A 527 14.12 -5.02 29.23
N PHE A 528 13.41 -4.71 28.14
CA PHE A 528 12.17 -5.45 27.81
C PHE A 528 12.04 -5.79 26.32
N LYS A 529 12.21 -7.09 25.99
CA LYS A 529 11.89 -7.67 24.67
C LYS A 529 10.50 -8.31 24.69
N LYS A 530 9.62 -7.92 23.76
CA LYS A 530 9.08 -8.76 22.66
C LYS A 530 8.04 -7.96 21.86
N HIS A 531 8.18 -8.01 20.54
CA HIS A 531 7.32 -7.44 19.50
C HIS A 531 7.20 -5.91 19.45
N ARG A 532 8.11 -5.27 18.70
CA ARG A 532 7.88 -3.96 18.06
C ARG A 532 8.88 -3.73 16.92
N SER A 533 8.47 -2.85 16.01
CA SER A 533 9.13 -2.40 14.78
C SER A 533 10.67 -2.34 14.83
N GLN A 534 11.28 -2.59 13.67
CA GLN A 534 12.72 -2.46 13.47
C GLN A 534 13.26 -1.08 13.94
N PRO A 535 14.56 -0.98 14.28
CA PRO A 535 15.14 0.09 15.10
C PRO A 535 15.18 1.51 14.48
N SER A 536 14.77 1.72 13.23
CA SER A 536 15.16 2.87 12.38
C SER A 536 14.18 4.06 12.32
N GLU A 537 13.09 4.03 13.08
CA GLU A 537 11.90 4.92 12.99
C GLU A 537 11.91 6.27 13.75
N ALA A 538 12.54 6.34 14.92
CA ALA A 538 12.13 7.29 15.98
C ALA A 538 12.29 8.78 15.61
N GLY A 539 13.49 9.18 15.17
CA GLY A 539 13.76 10.55 14.73
C GLY A 539 13.07 10.91 13.41
N MET A 540 12.65 9.92 12.62
CA MET A 540 11.96 10.16 11.33
C MET A 540 10.51 10.59 11.49
N SER A 541 9.94 10.44 12.68
CA SER A 541 8.56 10.86 12.97
C SER A 541 8.42 12.37 13.23
N LEU A 542 9.54 13.10 13.29
CA LEU A 542 9.56 14.56 13.41
C LEU A 542 9.22 15.22 12.05
N PRO A 543 8.58 16.41 12.05
CA PRO A 543 8.16 17.09 10.83
C PRO A 543 9.28 17.20 9.77
N GLY A 544 8.97 16.83 8.53
CA GLY A 544 9.89 16.91 7.39
C GLY A 544 10.99 15.83 7.31
N MET A 545 11.33 15.14 8.42
CA MET A 545 12.46 14.21 8.47
C MET A 545 12.31 13.01 7.52
N GLN A 546 11.13 12.38 7.49
CA GLN A 546 10.89 11.25 6.57
C GLN A 546 10.86 11.70 5.11
N GLY A 547 10.35 12.91 4.83
CA GLY A 547 10.35 13.49 3.48
C GLY A 547 11.79 13.75 2.98
N ALA A 548 12.64 14.29 3.85
CA ALA A 548 14.05 14.47 3.55
C ALA A 548 14.75 13.12 3.29
N ARG A 549 14.53 12.11 4.14
CA ARG A 549 15.06 10.75 3.92
C ARG A 549 14.58 10.15 2.60
N ASN A 550 13.30 10.30 2.25
CA ASN A 550 12.75 9.78 1.01
C ASN A 550 13.40 10.44 -0.22
N LYS A 551 13.67 11.75 -0.16
CA LYS A 551 14.38 12.45 -1.23
C LYS A 551 15.82 11.97 -1.43
N ILE A 552 16.54 11.71 -0.34
CA ILE A 552 17.89 11.12 -0.42
C ILE A 552 17.83 9.68 -0.97
N ASN A 553 16.78 8.92 -0.65
CA ASN A 553 16.54 7.56 -1.17
C ASN A 553 16.05 7.49 -2.63
N LEU A 554 15.67 8.61 -3.23
CA LEU A 554 15.15 8.64 -4.59
C LEU A 554 16.20 8.07 -5.57
N HIS A 555 15.77 7.29 -6.57
CA HIS A 555 16.63 6.66 -7.59
C HIS A 555 17.56 5.51 -7.10
N GLY A 556 17.21 4.81 -6.01
CA GLY A 556 17.85 3.55 -5.64
C GLY A 556 18.94 3.66 -4.56
N GLY A 557 19.15 4.86 -4.00
CA GLY A 557 20.14 5.13 -2.97
C GLY A 557 21.25 6.06 -3.45
N ARG A 558 22.14 6.45 -2.53
CA ARG A 558 23.26 7.37 -2.72
C ARG A 558 24.39 7.01 -1.78
N ASP A 559 25.63 7.05 -2.27
CA ASP A 559 26.82 7.01 -1.42
C ASP A 559 26.83 8.26 -0.52
N GLN A 560 27.15 8.09 0.76
CA GLN A 560 27.12 9.17 1.75
C GLN A 560 28.52 9.41 2.33
N ILE A 561 29.07 10.58 2.03
CA ILE A 561 30.40 11.01 2.47
C ILE A 561 30.25 12.14 3.49
N PHE A 562 30.95 12.02 4.62
CA PHE A 562 31.01 13.01 5.68
C PHE A 562 32.43 13.56 5.77
N VAL A 563 32.62 14.86 5.51
CA VAL A 563 33.91 15.55 5.59
C VAL A 563 33.91 16.40 6.85
N ILE A 564 34.82 16.11 7.78
CA ILE A 564 34.92 16.80 9.07
C ILE A 564 36.16 17.66 9.09
N ASP A 565 35.98 18.97 9.19
CA ASP A 565 37.06 19.88 9.52
C ASP A 565 37.44 19.71 11.01
N ASN A 566 38.62 19.16 11.25
CA ASN A 566 39.17 18.93 12.59
C ASN A 566 40.39 19.82 12.89
N HIS A 567 40.49 21.01 12.30
CA HIS A 567 41.54 21.97 12.63
C HIS A 567 41.20 22.83 13.85
N GLU A 568 42.16 23.61 14.32
CA GLU A 568 42.10 24.31 15.61
C GLU A 568 40.89 25.24 15.75
N SER A 569 40.47 25.91 14.69
CA SER A 569 39.30 26.81 14.71
C SER A 569 37.99 26.09 15.04
N MET A 570 37.89 24.80 14.71
CA MET A 570 36.73 23.95 14.98
C MET A 570 36.68 23.38 16.41
N ARG A 571 37.71 23.61 17.24
CA ARG A 571 37.87 22.98 18.57
C ARG A 571 36.64 23.14 19.48
N GLU A 572 36.08 24.35 19.55
CA GLU A 572 34.90 24.62 20.38
C GLU A 572 33.61 24.05 19.78
N HIS A 573 33.62 23.71 18.49
CA HIS A 573 32.46 23.22 17.74
C HIS A 573 32.40 21.69 17.63
N MET A 574 33.51 20.97 17.84
CA MET A 574 33.60 19.51 17.68
C MET A 574 32.51 18.72 18.43
N GLY A 575 32.05 19.23 19.58
CA GLY A 575 30.91 18.65 20.31
C GLY A 575 29.61 18.68 19.50
N ASN A 576 29.28 19.82 18.90
CA ASN A 576 28.09 20.00 18.05
C ASN A 576 28.26 19.29 16.70
N VAL A 577 29.48 19.24 16.16
CA VAL A 577 29.80 18.48 14.94
C VAL A 577 29.45 17.00 15.13
N ALA A 578 29.90 16.38 16.22
CA ALA A 578 29.61 14.97 16.50
C ALA A 578 28.10 14.68 16.62
N VAL A 579 27.36 15.57 17.27
CA VAL A 579 25.90 15.45 17.44
C VAL A 579 25.19 15.60 16.09
N THR A 580 25.54 16.63 15.31
CA THR A 580 24.94 16.93 14.02
C THR A 580 25.24 15.81 13.01
N ALA A 581 26.48 15.35 12.95
CA ALA A 581 26.89 14.23 12.09
C ALA A 581 26.13 12.94 12.44
N LYS A 582 25.87 12.66 13.73
CA LYS A 582 25.01 11.54 14.12
C LYS A 582 23.59 11.67 13.58
N VAL A 583 23.00 12.86 13.69
CA VAL A 583 21.63 13.12 13.24
C VAL A 583 21.50 12.94 11.73
N ILE A 584 22.44 13.52 10.98
CA ILE A 584 22.43 13.43 9.51
C ILE A 584 22.72 12.00 9.07
N SER A 585 23.78 11.36 9.57
CA SER A 585 24.10 9.94 9.27
C SER A 585 22.96 8.99 9.63
N TYR A 586 22.27 9.21 10.76
CA TYR A 586 21.08 8.43 11.09
C TYR A 586 19.98 8.57 10.04
N SER A 587 19.82 9.76 9.48
CA SER A 587 18.79 10.08 8.51
C SER A 587 19.09 9.49 7.13
N VAL A 588 20.34 9.53 6.68
CA VAL A 588 20.74 9.12 5.33
C VAL A 588 21.25 7.67 5.20
N LYS A 589 21.57 6.97 6.30
CA LYS A 589 22.14 5.60 6.26
C LYS A 589 21.32 4.53 5.52
N VAL A 590 20.03 4.76 5.27
CA VAL A 590 19.19 3.80 4.55
C VAL A 590 19.34 3.92 3.04
N SER A 591 19.96 5.01 2.60
CA SER A 591 20.26 5.32 1.20
C SER A 591 21.61 4.77 0.77
N ASP A 592 22.50 4.49 1.72
CA ASP A 592 23.86 4.02 1.49
C ASP A 592 23.93 2.49 1.67
N GLN A 593 24.16 1.76 0.58
CA GLN A 593 24.16 0.30 0.59
C GLN A 593 25.51 -0.30 1.06
N ASP A 594 26.59 0.48 0.97
CA ASP A 594 27.97 0.04 1.25
C ASP A 594 28.56 0.66 2.53
N GLY A 595 27.78 1.52 3.20
CA GLY A 595 28.13 2.17 4.45
C GLY A 595 28.87 3.51 4.23
N MET A 596 28.70 4.41 5.19
CA MET A 596 29.08 5.82 5.06
C MET A 596 30.59 6.01 5.20
N ASP A 597 31.17 6.89 4.40
CA ASP A 597 32.58 7.26 4.49
C ASP A 597 32.78 8.52 5.32
N LEU A 598 33.74 8.47 6.25
CA LEU A 598 34.09 9.59 7.13
C LEU A 598 35.51 10.04 6.85
N TYR A 599 35.66 11.27 6.37
CA TYR A 599 36.91 11.96 6.11
C TYR A 599 37.17 12.99 7.21
N PHE A 600 38.44 13.10 7.61
CA PHE A 600 38.91 14.20 8.45
C PHE A 600 39.84 15.05 7.61
N ALA A 601 39.66 16.37 7.59
CA ALA A 601 40.45 17.26 6.73
C ALA A 601 41.95 17.18 7.00
N SER A 602 42.36 16.84 8.23
CA SER A 602 43.78 16.65 8.57
C SER A 602 44.40 15.34 8.04
N ASP A 603 43.60 14.44 7.48
CA ASP A 603 44.00 13.08 7.08
C ASP A 603 43.07 12.54 5.97
N SER A 604 42.88 13.37 4.92
CA SER A 604 41.89 13.14 3.86
C SER A 604 42.19 11.93 2.97
N CYS A 605 43.44 11.48 2.91
CA CYS A 605 43.84 10.31 2.13
C CYS A 605 43.49 8.96 2.82
N ASN A 606 43.07 8.97 4.09
CA ASN A 606 42.73 7.77 4.86
C ASN A 606 41.27 7.80 5.38
N PRO A 607 40.27 7.68 4.50
CA PRO A 607 38.86 7.70 4.91
C PRO A 607 38.48 6.49 5.77
N GLN A 608 37.53 6.71 6.67
CA GLN A 608 37.07 5.68 7.60
C GLN A 608 35.64 5.24 7.32
N LYS A 609 35.44 3.97 6.94
CA LYS A 609 34.10 3.37 6.78
C LYS A 609 33.34 3.29 8.10
N CYS A 610 32.07 3.72 8.10
CA CYS A 610 31.20 3.75 9.26
C CYS A 610 29.90 2.99 8.97
N GLN A 611 29.59 1.98 9.80
CA GLN A 611 28.44 1.11 9.58
C GLN A 611 27.14 1.69 10.15
N ASN A 612 27.24 2.58 11.14
CA ASN A 612 26.07 3.22 11.73
C ASN A 612 26.40 4.62 12.28
N SER A 613 25.34 5.38 12.56
CA SER A 613 25.45 6.77 13.03
C SER A 613 26.14 6.93 14.40
N SER A 614 26.16 5.89 15.23
CA SER A 614 26.90 5.93 16.51
C SER A 614 28.40 5.75 16.28
N ASP A 615 28.80 4.98 15.27
CA ASP A 615 30.21 4.86 14.87
C ASP A 615 30.74 6.21 14.38
N VAL A 616 29.95 6.91 13.56
CA VAL A 616 30.26 8.29 13.08
C VAL A 616 30.50 9.21 14.29
N GLU A 617 29.54 9.26 15.22
CA GLU A 617 29.67 10.09 16.43
C GLU A 617 30.94 9.76 17.23
N ASN A 618 31.16 8.47 17.52
CA ASN A 618 32.27 8.03 18.35
C ASN A 618 33.62 8.37 17.71
N LYS A 619 33.76 8.16 16.39
CA LYS A 619 34.99 8.50 15.66
C LYS A 619 35.29 9.99 15.70
N ILE A 620 34.26 10.85 15.53
CA ILE A 620 34.42 12.30 15.62
C ILE A 620 34.81 12.72 17.05
N ARG A 621 34.14 12.18 18.08
CA ARG A 621 34.44 12.51 19.48
C ARG A 621 35.84 12.10 19.91
N ASN A 622 36.38 11.04 19.33
CA ASN A 622 37.70 10.51 19.66
C ASN A 622 38.82 11.07 18.77
N LYS A 623 38.52 11.88 17.75
CA LYS A 623 39.52 12.51 16.90
C LYS A 623 39.97 13.82 17.54
N GLU A 624 41.28 13.99 17.72
CA GLU A 624 41.85 15.24 18.21
C GLU A 624 41.86 16.33 17.12
N THR A 625 41.75 17.59 17.56
CA THR A 625 41.94 18.72 16.65
C THR A 625 43.42 18.95 16.36
N VAL A 626 43.76 19.22 15.10
CA VAL A 626 45.14 19.51 14.67
C VAL A 626 45.37 21.03 14.63
N SER A 627 46.55 21.46 15.07
CA SER A 627 46.99 22.87 14.97
C SER A 627 47.22 23.29 13.52
N GLY A 628 46.97 24.56 13.20
CA GLY A 628 47.14 25.10 11.85
C GLY A 628 45.80 25.31 11.14
N PHE A 629 45.85 25.50 9.82
CA PHE A 629 44.68 25.81 9.01
C PHE A 629 44.22 24.61 8.18
N CYS A 630 42.92 24.54 7.94
CA CYS A 630 42.32 23.51 7.11
C CYS A 630 42.58 23.77 5.62
N ASP A 631 43.17 22.80 4.93
CA ASP A 631 43.23 22.76 3.46
C ASP A 631 42.00 22.01 2.92
N MET A 632 40.85 22.69 2.93
CA MET A 632 39.59 22.10 2.48
C MET A 632 39.63 21.70 1.00
N LYS A 633 40.39 22.44 0.18
CA LYS A 633 40.54 22.13 -1.25
C LYS A 633 41.19 20.76 -1.42
N LYS A 634 42.36 20.54 -0.83
CA LYS A 634 43.07 19.25 -0.90
C LYS A 634 42.21 18.10 -0.40
N CYS A 635 41.44 18.34 0.68
CA CYS A 635 40.54 17.33 1.22
C CYS A 635 39.39 16.99 0.26
N LEU A 636 38.78 17.97 -0.39
CA LEU A 636 37.71 17.74 -1.36
C LEU A 636 38.24 17.14 -2.67
N GLU A 637 39.46 17.44 -3.09
CA GLU A 637 40.14 16.74 -4.19
C GLU A 637 40.25 15.24 -3.90
N ASP A 638 40.71 14.85 -2.70
CA ASP A 638 40.82 13.43 -2.30
C ASP A 638 39.45 12.74 -2.26
N VAL A 639 38.40 13.45 -1.83
CA VAL A 639 37.01 12.95 -1.87
C VAL A 639 36.56 12.76 -3.31
N MET A 640 36.84 13.71 -4.20
CA MET A 640 36.43 13.64 -5.60
C MET A 640 37.16 12.56 -6.38
N ASP A 641 38.43 12.28 -6.07
CA ASP A 641 39.15 11.14 -6.62
C ASP A 641 38.45 9.82 -6.28
N ARG A 642 37.95 9.69 -5.04
CA ARG A 642 37.14 8.53 -4.64
C ARG A 642 35.80 8.45 -5.36
N VAL A 643 35.11 9.58 -5.54
CA VAL A 643 33.84 9.63 -6.29
C VAL A 643 34.05 9.22 -7.76
N LYS A 644 35.16 9.63 -8.36
CA LYS A 644 35.58 9.21 -9.72
C LYS A 644 35.84 7.71 -9.78
N GLU A 645 36.59 7.15 -8.82
CA GLU A 645 36.87 5.70 -8.73
C GLU A 645 35.59 4.86 -8.64
N ASN A 646 34.58 5.34 -7.91
CA ASN A 646 33.29 4.65 -7.75
C ASN A 646 32.36 4.78 -8.97
N GLY A 647 32.81 5.41 -10.06
CA GLY A 647 32.07 5.50 -11.32
C GLY A 647 30.97 6.56 -11.32
N THR A 648 31.09 7.61 -10.48
CA THR A 648 30.11 8.72 -10.39
C THR A 648 28.68 8.25 -10.14
N GLN A 649 28.52 7.32 -9.19
CA GLN A 649 27.21 7.00 -8.65
C GLN A 649 26.63 8.21 -7.89
N PRO A 650 25.29 8.32 -7.76
CA PRO A 650 24.67 9.38 -7.00
C PRO A 650 25.28 9.51 -5.60
N THR A 651 25.87 10.67 -5.28
CA THR A 651 26.67 10.85 -4.05
C THR A 651 26.28 12.13 -3.30
N GLY A 652 26.12 12.03 -1.99
CA GLY A 652 25.95 13.17 -1.08
C GLY A 652 27.20 13.40 -0.25
N ILE A 653 27.77 14.59 -0.32
CA ILE A 653 28.95 15.00 0.45
C ILE A 653 28.49 16.05 1.48
N TYR A 654 28.53 15.70 2.76
CA TYR A 654 28.21 16.60 3.87
C TYR A 654 29.51 17.12 4.50
N ILE A 655 29.74 18.43 4.41
CA ILE A 655 30.96 19.10 4.86
C ILE A 655 30.69 19.89 6.15
N PHE A 656 31.37 19.54 7.23
CA PHE A 656 31.22 20.15 8.56
C PHE A 656 32.40 21.07 8.82
N THR A 657 32.19 22.38 8.80
CA THR A 657 33.28 23.38 8.85
C THR A 657 32.79 24.72 9.37
N ASP A 658 33.69 25.57 9.88
CA ASP A 658 33.47 26.98 10.15
C ASP A 658 33.89 27.87 8.97
N ALA A 659 34.44 27.26 7.93
CA ALA A 659 35.04 27.86 6.75
C ALA A 659 36.25 28.76 7.05
N ILE A 660 36.95 28.57 8.18
CA ILE A 660 38.21 29.27 8.49
C ILE A 660 39.38 28.42 7.97
N TRP A 661 39.55 28.47 6.64
CA TRP A 661 40.54 27.67 5.92
C TRP A 661 41.87 28.41 5.72
N ASP A 662 42.88 27.69 5.21
CA ASP A 662 44.21 28.23 4.94
C ASP A 662 44.15 29.51 4.10
N PRO A 663 44.66 30.66 4.61
CA PRO A 663 44.66 31.91 3.88
C PRO A 663 45.46 31.87 2.56
N VAL A 664 46.40 30.93 2.40
CA VAL A 664 47.18 30.76 1.16
C VAL A 664 46.33 30.10 0.06
N HIS A 665 45.42 29.19 0.41
CA HIS A 665 44.62 28.37 -0.51
C HIS A 665 43.11 28.71 -0.45
N LYS A 666 42.78 29.88 0.12
CA LYS A 666 41.43 30.33 0.52
C LYS A 666 40.39 30.36 -0.61
N HIS A 667 40.81 30.48 -1.86
CA HIS A 667 39.96 30.74 -3.03
C HIS A 667 39.91 29.57 -4.02
N GLU A 668 40.27 28.35 -3.61
CA GLU A 668 40.45 27.25 -4.57
C GLU A 668 39.41 26.14 -4.46
N VAL A 669 38.51 26.17 -3.46
CA VAL A 669 37.41 25.20 -3.34
C VAL A 669 36.39 25.36 -4.48
N GLU A 670 36.20 26.58 -4.99
CA GLU A 670 35.38 26.85 -6.18
C GLU A 670 35.86 26.05 -7.39
N THR A 671 37.18 25.88 -7.56
CA THR A 671 37.78 25.09 -8.63
C THR A 671 37.36 23.63 -8.54
N VAL A 672 37.37 23.04 -7.36
CA VAL A 672 36.95 21.64 -7.15
C VAL A 672 35.47 21.45 -7.49
N ILE A 673 34.62 22.42 -7.14
CA ILE A 673 33.19 22.40 -7.48
C ILE A 673 32.98 22.50 -8.99
N HIS A 674 33.70 23.41 -9.67
CA HIS A 674 33.61 23.55 -11.13
C HIS A 674 34.10 22.30 -11.86
N GLU A 675 35.23 21.71 -11.43
CA GLU A 675 35.72 20.43 -11.96
C GLU A 675 34.71 19.29 -11.73
N ALA A 676 34.01 19.29 -10.60
CA ALA A 676 32.95 18.32 -10.32
C ALA A 676 31.74 18.51 -11.26
N ILE A 677 31.35 19.75 -11.56
CA ILE A 677 30.30 20.05 -12.54
C ILE A 677 30.72 19.57 -13.94
N GLU A 678 31.97 19.82 -14.34
CA GLU A 678 32.53 19.33 -15.62
C GLU A 678 32.49 17.80 -15.67
N LEU A 679 32.90 17.13 -14.60
CA LEU A 679 32.84 15.67 -14.48
C LEU A 679 31.40 15.14 -14.68
N LEU A 680 30.39 15.78 -14.08
CA LEU A 680 28.99 15.40 -14.28
C LEU A 680 28.57 15.57 -15.74
N VAL A 681 28.94 16.69 -16.36
CA VAL A 681 28.61 17.01 -17.76
C VAL A 681 29.24 16.00 -18.71
N GLU A 682 30.52 15.71 -18.55
CA GLU A 682 31.27 14.75 -19.38
C GLU A 682 30.69 13.33 -19.28
N ASN A 683 30.24 12.94 -18.10
CA ASN A 683 29.62 11.63 -17.86
C ASN A 683 28.10 11.62 -18.09
N ASN A 684 27.53 12.70 -18.64
CA ASN A 684 26.10 12.86 -18.93
C ASN A 684 25.20 12.59 -17.70
N LYS A 685 25.65 13.05 -16.53
CA LYS A 685 24.97 12.95 -15.24
C LYS A 685 24.12 14.19 -14.97
N LYS A 686 23.11 14.03 -14.11
CA LYS A 686 22.21 15.12 -13.72
C LYS A 686 22.86 15.96 -12.60
N PRO A 687 22.51 17.26 -12.47
CA PRO A 687 22.95 18.08 -11.33
C PRO A 687 22.68 17.39 -9.99
N THR A 688 21.51 16.76 -9.86
CA THR A 688 21.10 16.06 -8.64
C THR A 688 21.98 14.84 -8.31
N ASP A 689 22.83 14.33 -9.19
CA ASP A 689 23.64 13.12 -8.92
C ASP A 689 24.84 13.41 -8.00
N LEU A 690 25.21 14.67 -7.77
CA LEU A 690 26.25 15.05 -6.81
C LEU A 690 25.76 16.23 -5.97
N MET A 691 25.98 16.18 -4.66
CA MET A 691 25.62 17.26 -3.74
C MET A 691 26.80 17.59 -2.83
N PHE A 692 27.14 18.87 -2.75
CA PHE A 692 28.01 19.45 -1.72
C PHE A 692 27.15 20.21 -0.72
N GLN A 693 26.88 19.61 0.44
CA GLN A 693 26.17 20.26 1.54
C GLN A 693 27.17 20.81 2.55
N PHE A 694 27.38 22.13 2.55
CA PHE A 694 28.14 22.78 3.61
C PHE A 694 27.24 23.01 4.84
N ILE A 695 27.74 22.59 5.99
CA ILE A 695 27.11 22.73 7.30
C ILE A 695 28.02 23.60 8.16
N GLN A 696 27.63 24.86 8.29
CA GLN A 696 28.42 25.85 8.99
C GLN A 696 28.31 25.71 10.51
N PHE A 697 29.46 25.71 11.18
CA PHE A 697 29.58 25.85 12.63
C PHE A 697 30.23 27.19 12.98
N GLY A 698 29.73 27.83 14.04
CA GLY A 698 30.11 29.22 14.33
C GLY A 698 29.39 30.22 13.42
N ARG A 699 29.75 31.51 13.55
CA ARG A 699 29.14 32.63 12.79
C ARG A 699 30.19 33.67 12.38
N ASP A 700 31.41 33.21 12.12
CA ASP A 700 32.47 34.10 11.65
C ASP A 700 32.06 34.73 10.31
N THR A 701 32.27 36.03 10.16
CA THR A 701 31.82 36.78 8.97
C THR A 701 32.56 36.39 7.71
N GLU A 702 33.85 36.07 7.82
CA GLU A 702 34.66 35.63 6.69
C GLU A 702 34.26 34.22 6.25
N GLY A 703 34.11 33.30 7.21
CA GLY A 703 33.60 31.96 6.96
C GLY A 703 32.22 31.96 6.30
N SER A 704 31.29 32.76 6.85
CA SER A 704 29.92 32.89 6.33
C SER A 704 29.91 33.45 4.91
N GLY A 705 30.70 34.50 4.64
CA GLY A 705 30.78 35.10 3.31
C GLY A 705 31.37 34.14 2.28
N ARG A 706 32.35 33.31 2.67
CA ARG A 706 32.95 32.31 1.80
C ARG A 706 31.97 31.20 1.43
N LEU A 707 31.26 30.61 2.39
CA LEU A 707 30.27 29.58 2.10
C LEU A 707 29.09 30.12 1.28
N GLN A 708 28.66 31.35 1.56
CA GLN A 708 27.63 32.00 0.76
C GLN A 708 28.06 32.20 -0.69
N PHE A 709 29.32 32.56 -0.95
CA PHE A 709 29.84 32.65 -2.31
C PHE A 709 29.85 31.28 -3.03
N LEU A 710 30.22 30.21 -2.33
CA LEU A 710 30.16 28.85 -2.90
C LEU A 710 28.73 28.41 -3.22
N ASP A 711 27.77 28.78 -2.38
CA ASP A 711 26.32 28.53 -2.52
C ASP A 711 25.72 29.32 -3.70
N ASP A 712 25.90 30.64 -3.70
CA ASP A 712 25.18 31.55 -4.59
C ASP A 712 25.85 31.69 -5.99
N ASP A 713 27.18 31.53 -6.09
CA ASP A 713 27.94 31.89 -7.28
C ASP A 713 28.64 30.72 -8.00
N CYS A 714 28.90 29.57 -7.35
CA CYS A 714 29.61 28.44 -7.96
C CYS A 714 28.69 27.48 -8.73
N THR A 715 27.95 28.01 -9.72
CA THR A 715 27.02 27.23 -10.57
C THR A 715 27.52 27.09 -12.01
N GLY A 716 27.00 26.09 -12.74
CA GLY A 716 27.29 25.87 -14.17
C GLY A 716 26.04 25.89 -15.03
N ARG A 717 26.16 26.16 -16.34
CA ARG A 717 25.06 25.99 -17.29
C ARG A 717 25.51 25.22 -18.52
N HIS A 718 24.89 24.07 -18.77
CA HIS A 718 25.18 23.23 -19.92
C HIS A 718 23.90 22.75 -20.59
N LYS A 719 23.78 22.94 -21.92
CA LYS A 719 22.58 22.55 -22.71
C LYS A 719 21.24 23.04 -22.13
N GLY A 720 21.24 24.22 -21.50
CA GLY A 720 20.04 24.81 -20.88
C GLY A 720 19.71 24.30 -19.47
N VAL A 721 20.46 23.32 -18.95
CA VAL A 721 20.36 22.84 -17.57
C VAL A 721 21.32 23.64 -16.68
N VAL A 722 20.84 24.09 -15.52
CA VAL A 722 21.68 24.70 -14.49
C VAL A 722 22.21 23.60 -13.57
N TYR A 723 23.51 23.57 -13.39
CA TYR A 723 24.21 22.70 -12.45
C TYR A 723 24.47 23.51 -11.19
N ASP A 724 23.52 23.41 -10.28
CA ASP A 724 23.59 23.99 -8.94
C ASP A 724 23.66 22.82 -7.95
N ILE A 725 24.87 22.51 -7.50
CA ILE A 725 25.18 21.30 -6.74
C ILE A 725 25.61 21.60 -5.30
N VAL A 726 25.70 22.88 -4.94
CA VAL A 726 26.16 23.34 -3.63
C VAL A 726 24.96 23.85 -2.83
N ASP A 727 24.86 23.51 -1.55
CA ASP A 727 23.94 24.18 -0.62
C ASP A 727 24.65 24.47 0.70
N THR A 728 24.38 25.64 1.28
CA THR A 728 24.87 26.01 2.63
C THR A 728 23.73 26.15 3.64
N LYS A 729 23.92 25.55 4.82
CA LYS A 729 23.07 25.74 6.01
C LYS A 729 23.90 25.86 7.28
N ASN A 730 23.36 26.50 8.32
CA ASN A 730 23.94 26.42 9.66
C ASN A 730 23.54 25.09 10.33
N TYR A 731 24.38 24.56 11.20
CA TYR A 731 24.07 23.33 11.94
C TYR A 731 22.78 23.43 12.79
N ASP A 732 22.38 24.65 13.17
CA ASP A 732 21.19 24.92 13.96
C ASP A 732 19.94 25.23 13.11
N ASP A 733 20.02 25.14 11.77
CA ASP A 733 18.89 25.30 10.85
C ASP A 733 17.93 24.09 10.87
N HIS A 734 16.88 24.16 10.04
CA HIS A 734 15.87 23.10 9.99
C HIS A 734 16.46 21.80 9.43
N VAL A 735 16.55 20.76 10.26
CA VAL A 735 17.29 19.52 9.92
C VAL A 735 16.87 18.88 8.58
N PRO A 736 15.59 18.79 8.19
CA PRO A 736 15.19 18.33 6.86
C PRO A 736 15.83 19.10 5.71
N GLU A 737 15.97 20.42 5.83
CA GLU A 737 16.62 21.26 4.80
C GLU A 737 18.12 21.00 4.74
N ILE A 738 18.78 20.86 5.91
CA ILE A 738 20.20 20.45 6.00
C ILE A 738 20.43 19.09 5.34
N ILE A 739 19.49 18.15 5.47
CA ILE A 739 19.62 16.81 4.87
C ILE A 739 19.46 16.87 3.34
N MET A 740 18.49 17.62 2.83
CA MET A 740 18.14 17.63 1.40
C MET A 740 19.13 18.41 0.54
N GLY A 741 19.63 19.54 1.04
CA GLY A 741 20.54 20.40 0.29
C GLY A 741 20.10 20.79 -1.12
N SER A 742 21.07 20.85 -2.02
CA SER A 742 20.91 21.24 -3.44
C SER A 742 20.09 20.24 -4.27
N ILE A 743 19.73 19.07 -3.73
CA ILE A 743 18.85 18.09 -4.42
C ILE A 743 17.44 18.66 -4.62
N CYS A 744 17.05 19.70 -3.88
CA CYS A 744 15.76 20.38 -4.04
C CYS A 744 15.94 21.78 -4.62
N GLU A 745 15.54 21.99 -5.89
CA GLU A 745 15.64 23.27 -6.64
C GLU A 745 14.89 24.49 -6.02
N HIS A 746 14.38 24.41 -4.79
CA HIS A 746 13.52 25.44 -4.18
C HIS A 746 14.02 26.00 -2.85
N THR A 747 15.28 25.73 -2.48
CA THR A 747 15.90 26.33 -1.30
C THR A 747 16.49 27.72 -1.57
N ASP A 748 16.69 28.10 -2.84
CA ASP A 748 17.15 29.43 -3.24
C ASP A 748 16.10 30.26 -3.97
N ASN A 749 15.17 30.80 -3.18
CA ASN A 749 14.56 32.09 -3.53
C ASN A 749 15.31 33.19 -2.78
N LYS A 750 16.52 33.52 -3.24
CA LYS A 750 17.22 34.76 -2.86
C LYS A 750 17.22 35.73 -4.05
N ASN A 751 16.51 36.85 -3.86
CA ASN A 751 16.54 38.11 -4.61
C ASN A 751 17.43 38.19 -5.88
N ARG A 752 16.92 37.75 -7.04
CA ARG A 752 17.25 38.43 -8.30
C ARG A 752 16.18 39.46 -8.59
N VAL A 753 16.34 40.64 -7.99
CA VAL A 753 15.70 41.85 -8.51
C VAL A 753 16.28 42.07 -9.90
N GLN A 754 15.51 41.71 -10.91
CA GLN A 754 15.72 42.13 -12.28
C GLN A 754 15.58 43.65 -12.32
N THR A 755 16.69 44.37 -12.09
CA THR A 755 16.78 45.77 -12.47
C THR A 755 17.05 45.80 -13.97
N SER A 756 15.95 45.72 -14.73
CA SER A 756 15.95 46.10 -16.12
C SER A 756 16.03 47.62 -16.21
N ILE A 757 17.17 48.14 -16.68
CA ILE A 757 17.22 49.31 -17.58
C ILE A 757 17.78 48.80 -18.89
#